data_AF-C7NTN3-F1
#
_entry.id   AF-C7NTN3-F1
#
_cell.length_a   1.000
_cell.length_b   1.000
_cell.length_c   1.000
_cell.angle_alpha   90.00
_cell.angle_beta   90.00
_cell.angle_gamma   90.00
#
_symmetry.space_group_name_H-M   'P 1'
#
loop_
_entity.id
_entity.type
_entity.pdbx_description
1 polymer ?
#
loop_
_entity_poly.entity_id
_entity_poly.type
_entity_poly.pdbx_seq_one_letter_code
_entity_poly.pdbx_strand_id
1 'polypeptide(L)'
;MGYAYLHDTELTPAPPSGVFSWLLGIGHVVILPILIFYILGVVAYRRLSDSSELDTLTKWPRPGRDAANTAAAPDCRAVQPDSDSAWQAGSHETTAPVVADDRVVAGRADGTVTARDNWSGERLWRTSIGDSIPTTPAIEFSSVYVASGTALVALGQQSGDTEWTLSLPSDAAGTPVPHEDRLYVTCEDGTVLAVNAKGGAEQWQASVSAPVANRPAVSDDQVVVSTTESTVAAFDTENGDTNWAIDVQGNRLSAPIVADDTVYVADCGGTLYALNADNGNVIWSVETGIAHLTHLAATDGSVWLASQEGTIVSVATAAYEHTSPKRFETTVTGLAIVDTTLYVGGKSNVWGLSTKNSEERWQLALDRKATGIAPTSEALYVGTESGLTGYQAESGDNEWGETGTETKPEAKPERTDEESAVSEVTQPDANEPPSTSDGSAGKGSADRLATDIRPLNELTLLADDGSLEVYRGRHAEEADEVRVLTPSDPTEPVAERFQRAVLGWVNGSSHRNVVTIHDRGMEPRPWVATESDAEWTTLAEPPGWLDFEQTIGILTDAAEGLRNVALYNVYHHNLSPRHIWAGRQDDEVVGKVDDWGLDRVVREAAGETVLTSYTAPEQVSDAYGQPDEATDIYGLGAVAYYVLTGTEPVEAERDAILEGDITPPSEVAEVPAGLDEVLLRAMATDPAERYDSMYAFGLALNNAL
;
A
#
# COMPACT_ATOMS: atom_id res chain seq x y z
N MET A 1 63.82 -58.10 -8.57
CA MET A 1 65.13 -57.57 -8.13
C MET A 1 64.80 -56.58 -7.03
N GLY A 2 64.88 -56.90 -5.74
CA GLY A 2 66.04 -57.30 -4.93
C GLY A 2 66.18 -56.22 -3.85
N TYR A 3 65.70 -56.47 -2.62
CA TYR A 3 66.46 -56.59 -1.35
C TYR A 3 67.22 -55.29 -0.97
N ALA A 4 67.25 -54.75 0.26
CA ALA A 4 67.08 -55.22 1.64
C ALA A 4 67.03 -53.94 2.55
N TYR A 5 66.22 -53.80 3.59
CA TYR A 5 66.26 -54.38 4.96
C TYR A 5 67.19 -53.69 5.97
N LEU A 6 66.65 -53.53 7.20
CA LEU A 6 67.26 -53.39 8.55
C LEU A 6 67.52 -51.96 9.06
N HIS A 7 67.30 -51.60 10.33
CA HIS A 7 66.48 -52.09 11.47
C HIS A 7 66.74 -51.13 12.66
N ASP A 8 65.77 -51.03 13.58
CA ASP A 8 65.87 -50.83 15.06
C ASP A 8 64.72 -49.94 15.58
N THR A 9 63.59 -50.44 16.13
CA THR A 9 63.30 -51.00 17.49
C THR A 9 63.90 -50.16 18.63
N GLU A 10 63.20 -49.68 19.67
CA GLU A 10 61.99 -50.13 20.40
C GLU A 10 61.68 -49.01 21.45
N LEU A 11 60.47 -48.61 21.86
CA LEU A 11 59.50 -49.27 22.77
C LEU A 11 58.27 -48.35 23.01
N THR A 12 57.14 -48.98 23.31
CA THR A 12 55.72 -48.54 23.40
C THR A 12 55.33 -47.47 24.44
N PRO A 13 54.16 -46.80 24.30
CA PRO A 13 52.92 -47.26 24.96
C PRO A 13 51.61 -47.17 24.12
N ALA A 14 50.53 -47.75 24.65
CA ALA A 14 49.17 -47.94 24.09
C ALA A 14 48.40 -46.63 23.71
N PRO A 15 47.30 -46.71 22.93
CA PRO A 15 46.74 -45.57 22.18
C PRO A 15 45.56 -44.87 22.89
N PRO A 16 45.24 -43.61 22.52
CA PRO A 16 43.90 -43.06 22.71
C PRO A 16 43.15 -42.90 21.37
N SER A 17 41.96 -43.50 21.36
CA SER A 17 40.67 -43.01 20.82
C SER A 17 40.64 -41.98 19.68
N GLY A 18 39.87 -42.35 18.64
CA GLY A 18 38.58 -41.69 18.41
C GLY A 18 38.51 -40.63 17.32
N VAL A 19 37.52 -40.82 16.44
CA VAL A 19 36.92 -39.83 15.53
C VAL A 19 37.73 -39.51 14.27
N PHE A 20 37.65 -40.36 13.24
CA PHE A 20 37.75 -39.95 11.81
C PHE A 20 37.47 -41.18 10.91
N SER A 21 36.22 -41.63 10.82
CA SER A 21 35.79 -42.56 9.75
C SER A 21 34.26 -42.67 9.63
N TRP A 22 33.55 -41.55 9.57
CA TRP A 22 32.12 -41.51 9.22
C TRP A 22 31.80 -40.18 8.53
N LEU A 23 32.17 -39.99 7.26
CA LEU A 23 31.76 -38.80 6.49
C LEU A 23 31.84 -38.97 4.95
N LEU A 24 31.54 -40.17 4.41
CA LEU A 24 31.50 -40.37 2.95
C LEU A 24 30.30 -41.23 2.46
N GLY A 25 29.18 -41.22 3.19
CA GLY A 25 28.01 -42.05 2.86
C GLY A 25 26.64 -41.35 2.77
N ILE A 26 26.53 -40.04 3.02
CA ILE A 26 25.23 -39.35 3.14
C ILE A 26 25.03 -38.26 2.06
N GLY A 27 26.05 -37.98 1.23
CA GLY A 27 26.03 -36.85 0.29
C GLY A 27 25.22 -37.01 -1.01
N HIS A 28 24.57 -38.16 -1.27
CA HIS A 28 23.92 -38.41 -2.57
C HIS A 28 22.42 -38.73 -2.53
N VAL A 29 21.77 -38.70 -1.36
CA VAL A 29 20.31 -38.91 -1.25
C VAL A 29 19.56 -37.64 -0.82
N VAL A 30 20.25 -36.63 -0.29
CA VAL A 30 19.61 -35.38 0.21
C VAL A 30 19.82 -34.18 -0.71
N ILE A 31 20.84 -34.18 -1.58
CA ILE A 31 21.18 -33.01 -2.41
C ILE A 31 20.29 -32.93 -3.67
N LEU A 32 19.84 -34.07 -4.22
CA LEU A 32 19.04 -34.08 -5.45
C LEU A 32 17.59 -33.56 -5.25
N PRO A 33 16.88 -33.88 -4.15
CA PRO A 33 15.57 -33.28 -3.87
C PRO A 33 15.68 -31.77 -3.62
N ILE A 34 16.69 -31.32 -2.86
CA ILE A 34 16.90 -29.89 -2.55
C ILE A 34 17.18 -29.08 -3.82
N LEU A 35 17.97 -29.61 -4.76
CA LEU A 35 18.23 -28.92 -6.03
C LEU A 35 16.99 -28.89 -6.94
N ILE A 36 16.14 -29.93 -6.89
CA ILE A 36 14.88 -29.99 -7.64
C ILE A 36 13.83 -29.05 -7.02
N PHE A 37 13.76 -28.93 -5.69
CA PHE A 37 12.94 -27.93 -5.00
C PHE A 37 13.46 -26.51 -5.20
N TYR A 38 14.77 -26.31 -5.33
CA TYR A 38 15.33 -24.99 -5.65
C TYR A 38 15.05 -24.60 -7.10
N ILE A 39 15.14 -25.54 -8.06
CA ILE A 39 14.82 -25.27 -9.47
C ILE A 39 13.30 -25.16 -9.69
N LEU A 40 12.47 -26.00 -9.05
CA LEU A 40 11.01 -25.87 -9.08
C LEU A 40 10.53 -24.66 -8.29
N GLY A 41 11.22 -24.29 -7.19
CA GLY A 41 10.97 -23.07 -6.43
C GLY A 41 11.36 -21.82 -7.19
N VAL A 42 12.46 -21.82 -7.96
CA VAL A 42 12.83 -20.72 -8.86
C VAL A 42 11.93 -20.64 -10.09
N VAL A 43 11.45 -21.78 -10.60
CA VAL A 43 10.48 -21.83 -11.72
C VAL A 43 9.05 -21.50 -11.25
N ALA A 44 8.68 -21.83 -10.01
CA ALA A 44 7.43 -21.43 -9.39
C ALA A 44 7.49 -19.97 -8.93
N TYR A 45 8.62 -19.47 -8.43
CA TYR A 45 8.84 -18.05 -8.16
C TYR A 45 8.79 -17.24 -9.45
N ARG A 46 9.41 -17.71 -10.55
CA ARG A 46 9.28 -17.08 -11.87
C ARG A 46 7.90 -17.26 -12.54
N ARG A 47 7.05 -18.17 -12.06
CA ARG A 47 5.67 -18.34 -12.53
C ARG A 47 4.64 -17.64 -11.65
N LEU A 48 4.94 -17.44 -10.37
CA LEU A 48 4.15 -16.64 -9.42
C LEU A 48 4.50 -15.15 -9.55
N SER A 49 5.71 -14.79 -9.99
CA SER A 49 6.02 -13.44 -10.48
C SER A 49 5.37 -13.11 -11.82
N ASP A 50 4.70 -14.09 -12.44
CA ASP A 50 3.98 -13.98 -13.71
C ASP A 50 2.45 -13.98 -13.48
N SER A 51 1.98 -13.75 -12.24
CA SER A 51 0.58 -13.42 -11.96
C SER A 51 0.30 -11.98 -12.40
N SER A 52 0.22 -11.78 -13.71
CA SER A 52 0.01 -10.50 -14.41
C SER A 52 -1.40 -9.91 -14.24
N GLU A 53 -2.16 -10.31 -13.21
CA GLU A 53 -3.50 -9.75 -12.93
C GLU A 53 -3.56 -8.95 -11.63
N LEU A 54 -2.52 -8.97 -10.77
CA LEU A 54 -2.61 -8.41 -9.41
C LEU A 54 -1.93 -7.06 -9.18
N ASP A 55 -1.32 -6.42 -10.18
CA ASP A 55 -0.66 -5.11 -10.01
C ASP A 55 -0.98 -4.10 -11.12
N THR A 56 -2.25 -4.07 -11.56
CA THR A 56 -2.72 -3.11 -12.57
C THR A 56 -3.02 -1.72 -12.00
N LEU A 57 -3.01 -1.59 -10.66
CA LEU A 57 -3.29 -0.34 -9.96
C LEU A 57 -2.02 0.51 -9.77
N THR A 58 -2.06 1.76 -10.23
CA THR A 58 -0.93 2.67 -10.08
C THR A 58 -0.90 3.24 -8.66
N LYS A 59 0.14 2.94 -7.88
CA LYS A 59 0.50 3.70 -6.67
C LYS A 59 1.55 4.77 -6.99
N TRP A 60 1.56 5.85 -6.22
CA TRP A 60 2.53 6.95 -6.36
C TRP A 60 3.21 7.29 -5.03
N PRO A 61 3.89 6.32 -4.38
CA PRO A 61 4.28 6.41 -2.97
C PRO A 61 5.39 7.44 -2.70
N ARG A 62 6.04 7.96 -3.74
CA ARG A 62 7.18 8.88 -3.67
C ARG A 62 7.24 9.74 -4.93
N PRO A 63 7.97 10.87 -4.90
CA PRO A 63 8.34 11.58 -6.13
C PRO A 63 8.97 10.61 -7.12
N GLY A 64 8.75 10.79 -8.42
CA GLY A 64 9.27 9.84 -9.43
C GLY A 64 8.75 8.40 -9.30
N ARG A 65 7.71 8.15 -8.49
CA ARG A 65 7.00 6.87 -8.34
C ARG A 65 7.80 5.71 -7.71
N ASP A 66 9.01 5.44 -8.18
CA ASP A 66 9.87 4.35 -7.70
C ASP A 66 11.23 4.85 -7.19
N ALA A 67 12.02 3.93 -6.63
CA ALA A 67 13.33 4.21 -6.06
C ALA A 67 14.31 4.71 -7.14
N ALA A 68 14.11 4.26 -8.38
CA ALA A 68 14.91 4.60 -9.54
C ALA A 68 14.53 5.95 -10.19
N ASN A 69 13.54 6.66 -9.63
CA ASN A 69 13.02 7.96 -10.05
C ASN A 69 12.41 8.00 -11.46
N THR A 70 11.94 6.88 -12.01
CA THR A 70 11.49 6.80 -13.42
C THR A 70 10.32 7.75 -13.72
N ALA A 71 9.51 8.08 -12.72
CA ALA A 71 8.23 8.77 -12.86
C ALA A 71 7.30 8.07 -13.86
N ALA A 72 7.42 6.75 -14.00
CA ALA A 72 6.68 5.96 -14.97
C ALA A 72 6.02 4.72 -14.34
N ALA A 73 4.82 4.43 -14.81
CA ALA A 73 4.04 3.24 -14.52
C ALA A 73 3.42 2.72 -15.84
N PRO A 74 4.23 2.19 -16.77
CA PRO A 74 3.76 1.78 -18.09
C PRO A 74 2.81 0.58 -18.06
N ASP A 75 2.87 -0.24 -17.01
CA ASP A 75 2.05 -1.44 -16.86
C ASP A 75 0.71 -1.19 -16.14
N CYS A 76 0.46 0.06 -15.72
CA CYS A 76 -0.73 0.42 -14.98
C CYS A 76 -1.69 1.26 -15.83
N ARG A 77 -2.99 1.22 -15.53
CA ARG A 77 -4.01 1.94 -16.31
C ARG A 77 -3.93 3.46 -16.10
N ALA A 78 -3.87 4.22 -17.19
CA ALA A 78 -4.04 5.68 -17.17
C ALA A 78 -5.51 6.08 -17.09
N VAL A 79 -5.81 7.14 -16.35
CA VAL A 79 -7.16 7.70 -16.23
C VAL A 79 -7.25 9.15 -16.69
N GLN A 80 -8.38 9.50 -17.30
CA GLN A 80 -8.77 10.89 -17.48
C GLN A 80 -9.50 11.35 -16.21
N PRO A 81 -9.00 12.38 -15.53
CA PRO A 81 -9.68 12.93 -14.36
C PRO A 81 -10.96 13.68 -14.77
N ASP A 82 -11.99 13.59 -13.94
CA ASP A 82 -13.20 14.41 -14.02
C ASP A 82 -12.85 15.90 -13.99
N SER A 83 -13.65 16.71 -14.68
CA SER A 83 -13.48 18.17 -14.67
C SER A 83 -13.76 18.80 -13.30
N ASP A 84 -14.65 18.19 -12.52
CA ASP A 84 -14.97 18.62 -11.17
C ASP A 84 -14.13 17.83 -10.16
N SER A 85 -13.57 18.53 -9.17
CA SER A 85 -12.85 17.86 -8.08
C SER A 85 -13.83 17.05 -7.22
N ALA A 86 -13.49 15.79 -6.93
CA ALA A 86 -14.23 14.97 -5.97
C ALA A 86 -14.15 15.58 -4.57
N TRP A 87 -12.98 16.11 -4.20
CA TRP A 87 -12.79 16.83 -2.95
C TRP A 87 -11.64 17.86 -3.04
N GLN A 88 -11.73 18.89 -2.19
CA GLN A 88 -10.68 19.88 -1.98
C GLN A 88 -10.46 20.09 -0.49
N ALA A 89 -9.21 20.10 -0.04
CA ALA A 89 -8.92 20.18 1.38
C ALA A 89 -7.67 20.99 1.71
N GLY A 90 -7.73 21.76 2.81
CA GLY A 90 -6.63 22.58 3.29
C GLY A 90 -6.73 24.06 2.88
N SER A 91 -5.78 24.84 3.38
CA SER A 91 -5.71 26.30 3.21
C SER A 91 -4.28 26.83 3.10
N HIS A 92 -3.30 25.95 2.94
CA HIS A 92 -1.88 26.29 2.91
C HIS A 92 -1.20 25.53 1.79
N GLU A 93 -0.10 26.09 1.28
CA GLU A 93 0.73 25.46 0.27
C GLU A 93 1.24 24.09 0.74
N THR A 94 1.17 23.13 -0.18
CA THR A 94 1.59 21.74 0.02
C THR A 94 2.72 21.39 -0.93
N THR A 95 3.58 20.45 -0.55
CA THR A 95 4.48 19.76 -1.47
C THR A 95 3.68 19.00 -2.53
N ALA A 96 4.34 18.42 -3.53
CA ALA A 96 3.68 17.40 -4.34
C ALA A 96 3.10 16.30 -3.43
N PRO A 97 1.91 15.76 -3.72
CA PRO A 97 1.35 14.65 -2.96
C PRO A 97 2.06 13.35 -3.31
N VAL A 98 2.00 12.40 -2.39
CA VAL A 98 2.30 10.99 -2.62
C VAL A 98 1.10 10.16 -2.20
N VAL A 99 0.92 9.03 -2.88
CA VAL A 99 -0.29 8.22 -2.76
C VAL A 99 0.11 6.77 -2.61
N ALA A 100 -0.32 6.16 -1.52
CA ALA A 100 -0.16 4.74 -1.27
C ALA A 100 -1.40 4.25 -0.52
N ASP A 101 -1.89 3.08 -0.93
CA ASP A 101 -3.05 2.43 -0.35
C ASP A 101 -4.27 3.37 -0.31
N ASP A 102 -4.86 3.57 0.87
CA ASP A 102 -6.04 4.40 1.12
C ASP A 102 -5.73 5.90 1.28
N ARG A 103 -4.49 6.35 1.04
CA ARG A 103 -4.04 7.68 1.55
C ARG A 103 -3.31 8.54 0.55
N VAL A 104 -3.59 9.84 0.66
CA VAL A 104 -2.81 10.91 0.05
C VAL A 104 -2.07 11.64 1.15
N VAL A 105 -0.75 11.69 1.05
CA VAL A 105 0.13 12.34 2.02
C VAL A 105 0.85 13.51 1.36
N ALA A 106 0.91 14.64 2.06
CA ALA A 106 1.69 15.79 1.63
C ALA A 106 2.31 16.53 2.82
N GLY A 107 3.49 17.09 2.60
CA GLY A 107 4.10 18.07 3.49
C GLY A 107 3.51 19.46 3.24
N ARG A 108 3.58 20.33 4.24
CA ARG A 108 3.11 21.72 4.16
C ARG A 108 4.23 22.68 4.52
N ALA A 109 4.14 23.88 3.95
CA ALA A 109 5.10 24.94 4.20
C ALA A 109 5.20 25.34 5.69
N ASP A 110 4.16 25.06 6.49
CA ASP A 110 4.09 25.29 7.94
C ASP A 110 4.75 24.19 8.79
N GLY A 111 5.47 23.24 8.16
CA GLY A 111 6.16 22.18 8.86
C GLY A 111 5.27 21.00 9.27
N THR A 112 4.04 20.93 8.75
CA THR A 112 3.11 19.84 9.03
C THR A 112 2.99 18.83 7.89
N VAL A 113 2.94 17.55 8.23
CA VAL A 113 2.58 16.47 7.31
C VAL A 113 1.10 16.14 7.53
N THR A 114 0.35 15.96 6.45
CA THR A 114 -1.06 15.55 6.52
C THR A 114 -1.29 14.32 5.67
N ALA A 115 -1.98 13.32 6.22
CA ALA A 115 -2.58 12.24 5.46
C ALA A 115 -4.09 12.43 5.37
N ARG A 116 -4.64 12.09 4.21
CA ARG A 116 -6.07 12.15 3.91
C ARG A 116 -6.51 10.87 3.24
N ASP A 117 -7.76 10.49 3.45
CA ASP A 117 -8.39 9.43 2.68
C ASP A 117 -8.37 9.82 1.20
N ASN A 118 -7.89 8.90 0.37
CA ASN A 118 -7.69 9.15 -1.05
C ASN A 118 -9.01 9.34 -1.81
N TRP A 119 -10.13 8.87 -1.26
CA TRP A 119 -11.44 8.91 -1.89
C TRP A 119 -12.28 10.09 -1.42
N SER A 120 -12.42 10.30 -0.10
CA SER A 120 -13.25 11.34 0.50
C SER A 120 -12.50 12.66 0.74
N GLY A 121 -11.17 12.61 0.81
CA GLY A 121 -10.34 13.76 1.20
C GLY A 121 -10.39 14.08 2.70
N GLU A 122 -11.09 13.28 3.51
CA GLU A 122 -11.15 13.44 4.95
C GLU A 122 -9.75 13.31 5.56
N ARG A 123 -9.49 14.08 6.62
CA ARG A 123 -8.18 14.08 7.25
C ARG A 123 -8.07 12.88 8.19
N LEU A 124 -7.20 11.95 7.85
CA LEU A 124 -6.88 10.78 8.69
C LEU A 124 -5.99 11.19 9.86
N TRP A 125 -4.92 11.95 9.59
CA TRP A 125 -4.06 12.50 10.65
C TRP A 125 -3.29 13.75 10.19
N ARG A 126 -2.68 14.43 11.16
CA ARG A 126 -1.75 15.56 10.95
C ARG A 126 -0.67 15.55 12.02
N THR A 127 0.56 15.67 11.58
CA THR A 127 1.74 15.68 12.47
C THR A 127 2.61 16.89 12.16
N SER A 128 3.03 17.60 13.21
CA SER A 128 3.97 18.73 13.08
C SER A 128 5.39 18.22 13.31
N ILE A 129 6.27 18.41 12.33
CA ILE A 129 7.66 17.89 12.39
C ILE A 129 8.73 18.99 12.41
N GLY A 130 8.36 20.26 12.26
CA GLY A 130 9.32 21.37 12.32
C GLY A 130 8.80 22.69 11.77
N ASP A 131 9.70 23.50 11.21
CA ASP A 131 9.41 24.85 10.74
C ASP A 131 8.90 24.87 9.28
N SER A 132 9.47 24.04 8.41
CA SER A 132 9.04 23.90 7.02
C SER A 132 9.43 22.56 6.44
N ILE A 133 8.58 21.99 5.58
CA ILE A 133 8.87 20.76 4.84
C ILE A 133 9.12 21.13 3.38
N PRO A 134 10.38 21.29 2.97
CA PRO A 134 10.72 21.64 1.59
C PRO A 134 10.61 20.43 0.65
N THR A 135 10.74 19.21 1.17
CA THR A 135 10.78 17.98 0.39
C THR A 135 9.45 17.25 0.42
N THR A 136 9.02 16.70 -0.71
CA THR A 136 7.87 15.80 -0.75
C THR A 136 8.13 14.56 0.13
N PRO A 137 7.16 14.08 0.92
CA PRO A 137 7.24 12.82 1.66
C PRO A 137 7.49 11.60 0.76
N ALA A 138 7.95 10.50 1.35
CA ALA A 138 7.94 9.17 0.71
C ALA A 138 7.23 8.17 1.61
N ILE A 139 6.49 7.22 1.03
CA ILE A 139 5.77 6.16 1.74
C ILE A 139 6.39 4.82 1.33
N GLU A 140 6.69 3.96 2.30
CA GLU A 140 7.03 2.57 2.02
C GLU A 140 6.64 1.71 3.22
N PHE A 141 6.01 0.58 2.94
CA PHE A 141 5.41 -0.30 3.95
C PHE A 141 4.47 0.49 4.88
N SER A 142 4.75 0.48 6.18
CA SER A 142 3.92 1.09 7.23
C SER A 142 4.32 2.52 7.60
N SER A 143 5.25 3.15 6.87
CA SER A 143 5.88 4.39 7.33
C SER A 143 5.89 5.48 6.25
N VAL A 144 5.80 6.73 6.71
CA VAL A 144 5.98 7.95 5.93
C VAL A 144 7.29 8.61 6.35
N TYR A 145 8.21 8.75 5.41
CA TYR A 145 9.51 9.37 5.61
C TYR A 145 9.50 10.81 5.12
N VAL A 146 9.96 11.72 5.97
CA VAL A 146 10.01 13.16 5.66
C VAL A 146 11.30 13.77 6.17
N ALA A 147 11.89 14.65 5.37
CA ALA A 147 13.01 15.48 5.78
C ALA A 147 12.58 16.94 5.99
N SER A 148 13.08 17.55 7.06
CA SER A 148 12.86 18.97 7.39
C SER A 148 14.16 19.56 7.95
N GLY A 149 14.90 20.30 7.11
CA GLY A 149 16.26 20.73 7.41
C GLY A 149 17.16 19.53 7.70
N THR A 150 17.73 19.48 8.90
CA THR A 150 18.55 18.35 9.39
C THR A 150 17.75 17.22 10.03
N ALA A 151 16.43 17.35 10.18
CA ALA A 151 15.61 16.29 10.77
C ALA A 151 15.13 15.31 9.69
N LEU A 152 15.45 14.03 9.85
CA LEU A 152 14.84 12.93 9.12
C LEU A 152 13.87 12.21 10.06
N VAL A 153 12.60 12.15 9.67
CA VAL A 153 11.51 11.66 10.53
C VAL A 153 10.78 10.53 9.82
N ALA A 154 10.54 9.42 10.52
CA ALA A 154 9.57 8.41 10.13
C ALA A 154 8.30 8.56 10.97
N LEU A 155 7.17 8.56 10.29
CA LEU A 155 5.84 8.60 10.88
C LEU A 155 5.10 7.32 10.53
N GLY A 156 4.31 6.76 11.44
CA GLY A 156 3.42 5.66 11.11
C GLY A 156 2.42 6.10 10.05
N GLN A 157 2.32 5.37 8.93
CA GLN A 157 1.41 5.67 7.81
C GLN A 157 -0.06 5.72 8.26
N GLN A 158 -0.42 4.90 9.24
CA GLN A 158 -1.80 4.78 9.74
C GLN A 158 -2.15 5.85 10.77
N SER A 159 -1.27 6.13 11.73
CA SER A 159 -1.55 7.03 12.86
C SER A 159 -0.96 8.44 12.70
N GLY A 160 0.11 8.59 11.93
CA GLY A 160 0.91 9.80 11.86
C GLY A 160 1.87 9.98 13.05
N ASP A 161 1.91 9.04 13.99
CA ASP A 161 2.80 9.12 15.15
C ASP A 161 4.26 9.00 14.73
N THR A 162 5.13 9.75 15.39
CA THR A 162 6.57 9.64 15.14
C THR A 162 7.11 8.31 15.64
N GLU A 163 7.59 7.48 14.71
CA GLU A 163 8.22 6.20 15.01
C GLU A 163 9.68 6.41 15.44
N TRP A 164 10.42 7.22 14.69
CA TRP A 164 11.79 7.61 15.01
C TRP A 164 12.17 8.94 14.37
N THR A 165 13.25 9.53 14.87
CA THR A 165 13.86 10.75 14.30
C THR A 165 15.38 10.62 14.32
N LEU A 166 16.01 10.94 13.20
CA LEU A 166 17.46 10.98 13.02
C LEU A 166 17.89 12.41 12.70
N SER A 167 18.99 12.86 13.31
CA SER A 167 19.64 14.12 12.96
C SER A 167 20.68 13.89 11.87
N LEU A 168 20.42 14.45 10.68
CA LEU A 168 21.33 14.45 9.55
C LEU A 168 22.53 15.38 9.80
N PRO A 169 23.69 15.10 9.20
CA PRO A 169 24.88 15.95 9.32
C PRO A 169 24.70 17.36 8.74
N SER A 170 23.85 17.49 7.72
CA SER A 170 23.52 18.73 7.02
C SER A 170 22.09 18.65 6.47
N ASP A 171 21.55 19.76 5.98
CA ASP A 171 20.19 19.84 5.46
C ASP A 171 19.99 18.83 4.32
N ALA A 172 18.84 18.15 4.32
CA ALA A 172 18.51 17.20 3.27
C ALA A 172 18.39 17.92 1.91
N ALA A 173 19.16 17.47 0.94
CA ALA A 173 19.17 18.01 -0.43
C ALA A 173 17.97 17.56 -1.27
N GLY A 174 17.24 16.52 -0.84
CA GLY A 174 16.13 15.97 -1.58
C GLY A 174 15.28 15.02 -0.73
N THR A 175 14.18 14.54 -1.32
CA THR A 175 13.29 13.55 -0.70
C THR A 175 14.05 12.27 -0.34
N PRO A 176 13.90 11.75 0.89
CA PRO A 176 14.37 10.42 1.27
C PRO A 176 13.82 9.32 0.36
N VAL A 177 14.65 8.38 -0.07
CA VAL A 177 14.25 7.29 -0.96
C VAL A 177 14.33 5.96 -0.21
N PRO A 178 13.19 5.40 0.23
CA PRO A 178 13.18 4.06 0.81
C PRO A 178 13.42 3.02 -0.30
N HIS A 179 14.12 1.93 0.00
CA HIS A 179 14.27 0.78 -0.90
C HIS A 179 14.67 -0.42 -0.05
N GLU A 180 13.87 -1.48 -0.12
CA GLU A 180 13.98 -2.65 0.76
C GLU A 180 13.97 -2.27 2.26
N ASP A 181 15.02 -2.64 3.01
CA ASP A 181 15.13 -2.39 4.45
C ASP A 181 15.85 -1.07 4.79
N ARG A 182 16.21 -0.28 3.78
CA ARG A 182 17.01 0.95 3.91
C ARG A 182 16.27 2.17 3.39
N LEU A 183 16.71 3.31 3.89
CA LEU A 183 16.29 4.65 3.50
C LEU A 183 17.52 5.45 3.13
N TYR A 184 17.56 5.93 1.90
CA TYR A 184 18.69 6.67 1.34
C TYR A 184 18.41 8.17 1.34
N VAL A 185 19.37 8.94 1.86
CA VAL A 185 19.25 10.39 1.99
C VAL A 185 20.53 11.07 1.52
N THR A 186 20.37 12.15 0.79
CA THR A 186 21.47 13.03 0.37
C THR A 186 21.37 14.37 1.08
N CYS A 187 22.49 14.92 1.53
CA CYS A 187 22.58 16.22 2.19
C CYS A 187 23.26 17.27 1.30
N GLU A 188 22.98 18.56 1.55
CA GLU A 188 23.51 19.68 0.76
C GLU A 188 25.05 19.77 0.78
N ASP A 189 25.68 19.26 1.83
CA ASP A 189 27.14 19.24 1.99
C ASP A 189 27.83 18.12 1.19
N GLY A 190 27.07 17.32 0.44
CA GLY A 190 27.58 16.19 -0.33
C GLY A 190 27.58 14.87 0.42
N THR A 191 27.03 14.80 1.63
CA THR A 191 26.88 13.54 2.36
C THR A 191 25.78 12.67 1.73
N VAL A 192 26.04 11.36 1.62
CA VAL A 192 25.07 10.34 1.23
C VAL A 192 24.97 9.33 2.37
N LEU A 193 23.76 9.07 2.86
CA LEU A 193 23.52 8.18 3.99
C LEU A 193 22.57 7.05 3.60
N ALA A 194 22.82 5.85 4.13
CA ALA A 194 21.81 4.81 4.27
C ALA A 194 21.45 4.62 5.73
N VAL A 195 20.16 4.58 5.98
CA VAL A 195 19.56 4.46 7.31
C VAL A 195 18.64 3.24 7.30
N ASN A 196 18.61 2.47 8.38
CA ASN A 196 17.63 1.39 8.51
C ASN A 196 16.22 1.99 8.55
N ALA A 197 15.35 1.58 7.62
CA ALA A 197 14.04 2.19 7.44
C ALA A 197 13.13 2.00 8.67
N LYS A 198 13.22 0.86 9.35
CA LYS A 198 12.39 0.51 10.51
C LYS A 198 12.82 1.22 11.81
N GLY A 199 14.13 1.36 12.03
CA GLY A 199 14.69 1.81 13.30
C GLY A 199 15.42 3.15 13.27
N GLY A 200 15.64 3.75 12.10
CA GLY A 200 16.33 5.03 11.95
C GLY A 200 17.85 4.97 12.23
N ALA A 201 18.43 3.78 12.38
CA ALA A 201 19.85 3.63 12.65
C ALA A 201 20.69 3.76 11.37
N GLU A 202 21.66 4.68 11.36
CA GLU A 202 22.64 4.80 10.28
C GLU A 202 23.35 3.47 10.03
N GLN A 203 23.34 3.02 8.77
CA GLN A 203 24.01 1.79 8.32
C GLN A 203 25.38 2.11 7.72
N TRP A 204 25.42 3.12 6.84
CA TRP A 204 26.66 3.61 6.26
C TRP A 204 26.52 5.08 5.86
N GLN A 205 27.67 5.72 5.67
CA GLN A 205 27.80 7.10 5.20
C GLN A 205 28.93 7.20 4.18
N ALA A 206 28.64 7.88 3.08
CA ALA A 206 29.59 8.23 2.03
C ALA A 206 29.55 9.74 1.77
N SER A 207 30.50 10.23 0.96
CA SER A 207 30.54 11.65 0.59
C SER A 207 30.99 11.82 -0.86
N VAL A 208 30.36 12.76 -1.55
CA VAL A 208 30.82 13.26 -2.85
C VAL A 208 31.55 14.59 -2.68
N SER A 209 32.42 14.94 -3.63
CA SER A 209 33.31 16.10 -3.53
C SER A 209 32.65 17.45 -3.80
N ALA A 210 31.35 17.49 -4.10
CA ALA A 210 30.61 18.69 -4.48
C ALA A 210 29.18 18.68 -3.90
N PRO A 211 28.55 19.85 -3.72
CA PRO A 211 27.20 19.95 -3.16
C PRO A 211 26.18 19.15 -3.98
N VAL A 212 25.33 18.42 -3.28
CA VAL A 212 24.17 17.71 -3.85
C VAL A 212 22.93 18.58 -3.66
N ALA A 213 22.07 18.62 -4.67
CA ALA A 213 20.83 19.41 -4.65
C ALA A 213 19.59 18.60 -5.07
N ASN A 214 19.76 17.29 -5.26
CA ASN A 214 18.73 16.40 -5.76
C ASN A 214 18.69 15.14 -4.90
N ARG A 215 17.53 14.48 -4.89
CA ARG A 215 17.35 13.13 -4.35
C ARG A 215 18.20 12.09 -5.12
N PRO A 216 18.60 10.98 -4.47
CA PRO A 216 19.27 9.86 -5.15
C PRO A 216 18.29 9.07 -6.03
N ALA A 217 18.82 8.27 -6.95
CA ALA A 217 18.12 7.16 -7.58
C ALA A 217 18.73 5.85 -7.06
N VAL A 218 17.89 4.86 -6.75
CA VAL A 218 18.31 3.62 -6.09
C VAL A 218 17.81 2.43 -6.92
N SER A 219 18.70 1.48 -7.18
CA SER A 219 18.41 0.12 -7.64
C SER A 219 18.85 -0.88 -6.54
N ASP A 220 18.70 -2.18 -6.80
CA ASP A 220 19.04 -3.22 -5.82
C ASP A 220 20.52 -3.17 -5.37
N ASP A 221 21.42 -2.79 -6.28
CA ASP A 221 22.87 -2.85 -6.08
C ASP A 221 23.55 -1.48 -5.96
N GLN A 222 22.87 -0.37 -6.30
CA GLN A 222 23.50 0.94 -6.26
C GLN A 222 22.58 2.13 -5.92
N VAL A 223 23.19 3.11 -5.28
CA VAL A 223 22.65 4.44 -5.00
C VAL A 223 23.38 5.44 -5.89
N VAL A 224 22.67 6.02 -6.86
CA VAL A 224 23.19 6.99 -7.81
C VAL A 224 22.84 8.41 -7.36
N VAL A 225 23.83 9.28 -7.33
CA VAL A 225 23.69 10.70 -6.98
C VAL A 225 24.30 11.60 -8.04
N SER A 226 23.76 12.81 -8.15
CA SER A 226 24.24 13.86 -9.04
C SER A 226 24.59 15.11 -8.24
N THR A 227 25.70 15.77 -8.56
CA THR A 227 26.12 17.02 -7.89
C THR A 227 25.81 18.24 -8.75
N THR A 228 25.84 19.41 -8.09
CA THR A 228 25.73 20.71 -8.75
C THR A 228 26.93 21.03 -9.64
N GLU A 229 28.08 20.39 -9.41
CA GLU A 229 29.33 20.51 -10.16
C GLU A 229 29.59 19.29 -11.08
N SER A 230 28.53 18.76 -11.69
CA SER A 230 28.63 17.85 -12.84
C SER A 230 29.17 16.45 -12.56
N THR A 231 29.35 16.10 -11.29
CA THR A 231 29.73 14.74 -10.90
C THR A 231 28.49 13.87 -10.78
N VAL A 232 28.54 12.69 -11.38
CA VAL A 232 27.60 11.59 -11.11
C VAL A 232 28.39 10.47 -10.44
N ALA A 233 27.89 9.96 -9.32
CA ALA A 233 28.53 8.89 -8.56
C ALA A 233 27.52 7.81 -8.19
N ALA A 234 27.97 6.57 -8.19
CA ALA A 234 27.23 5.42 -7.71
C ALA A 234 27.93 4.77 -6.52
N PHE A 235 27.15 4.39 -5.52
CA PHE A 235 27.59 3.75 -4.30
C PHE A 235 26.89 2.41 -4.13
N ASP A 236 27.58 1.42 -3.59
CA ASP A 236 27.01 0.12 -3.24
C ASP A 236 25.93 0.27 -2.16
N THR A 237 24.77 -0.37 -2.35
CA THR A 237 23.63 -0.31 -1.43
C THR A 237 23.91 -0.95 -0.06
N GLU A 238 24.78 -1.96 0.00
CA GLU A 238 25.06 -2.69 1.23
C GLU A 238 26.00 -1.92 2.17
N ASN A 239 27.04 -1.31 1.61
CA ASN A 239 28.17 -0.79 2.40
C ASN A 239 28.55 0.68 2.09
N GLY A 240 28.01 1.28 1.03
CA GLY A 240 28.29 2.66 0.65
C GLY A 240 29.64 2.87 -0.04
N ASP A 241 30.35 1.82 -0.44
CA ASP A 241 31.58 1.92 -1.22
C ASP A 241 31.28 2.51 -2.61
N THR A 242 32.16 3.36 -3.13
CA THR A 242 31.99 3.95 -4.45
C THR A 242 32.21 2.89 -5.54
N ASN A 243 31.15 2.57 -6.29
CA ASN A 243 31.22 1.71 -7.47
C ASN A 243 31.90 2.45 -8.63
N TRP A 244 31.46 3.67 -8.90
CA TRP A 244 32.06 4.55 -9.91
C TRP A 244 31.71 6.02 -9.64
N ALA A 245 32.52 6.92 -10.18
CA ALA A 245 32.27 8.36 -10.17
C ALA A 245 32.89 9.01 -11.41
N ILE A 246 32.13 9.88 -12.06
CA ILE A 246 32.49 10.51 -13.33
C ILE A 246 31.99 11.95 -13.40
N ASP A 247 32.71 12.77 -14.17
CA ASP A 247 32.32 14.14 -14.46
C ASP A 247 31.83 14.23 -15.90
N VAL A 248 30.54 14.56 -16.08
CA VAL A 248 29.89 14.66 -17.40
C VAL A 248 30.15 16.00 -18.10
N GLN A 249 30.96 16.89 -17.51
CA GLN A 249 31.28 18.24 -18.01
C GLN A 249 30.03 19.14 -18.21
N GLY A 250 28.93 18.82 -17.54
CA GLY A 250 27.69 19.59 -17.55
C GLY A 250 27.73 20.80 -16.62
N ASN A 251 26.55 21.30 -16.22
CA ASN A 251 26.40 22.25 -15.12
C ASN A 251 25.02 22.04 -14.47
N ARG A 252 24.98 21.97 -13.12
CA ARG A 252 23.76 21.81 -12.32
C ARG A 252 22.85 20.70 -12.86
N LEU A 253 23.24 19.47 -12.56
CA LEU A 253 22.54 18.28 -13.02
C LEU A 253 21.15 18.14 -12.39
N SER A 254 20.22 17.52 -13.11
CA SER A 254 18.95 17.04 -12.61
C SER A 254 19.13 15.87 -11.64
N ALA A 255 18.07 15.53 -10.89
CA ALA A 255 18.02 14.23 -10.23
C ALA A 255 18.29 13.09 -11.23
N PRO A 256 19.07 12.07 -10.86
CA PRO A 256 19.30 10.92 -11.72
C PRO A 256 18.03 10.08 -11.84
N ILE A 257 17.89 9.42 -12.99
CA ILE A 257 16.95 8.32 -13.21
C ILE A 257 17.77 7.08 -13.56
N VAL A 258 17.42 5.92 -13.02
CA VAL A 258 17.97 4.62 -13.43
C VAL A 258 16.87 3.86 -14.18
N ALA A 259 17.11 3.49 -15.43
CA ALA A 259 16.19 2.68 -16.22
C ALA A 259 16.99 1.88 -17.26
N ASP A 260 16.67 0.59 -17.44
CA ASP A 260 17.34 -0.32 -18.39
C ASP A 260 18.88 -0.25 -18.36
N ASP A 261 19.47 -0.51 -17.20
CA ASP A 261 20.94 -0.46 -16.99
C ASP A 261 21.57 0.88 -17.42
N THR A 262 20.77 1.93 -17.46
CA THR A 262 21.17 3.27 -17.93
C THR A 262 20.79 4.32 -16.89
N VAL A 263 21.77 5.12 -16.51
CA VAL A 263 21.56 6.34 -15.72
C VAL A 263 21.29 7.49 -16.67
N TYR A 264 20.21 8.23 -16.44
CA TYR A 264 19.91 9.47 -17.14
C TYR A 264 20.07 10.67 -16.22
N VAL A 265 20.85 11.65 -16.65
CA VAL A 265 20.94 12.98 -16.01
C VAL A 265 20.92 14.04 -17.08
N ALA A 266 20.32 15.19 -16.78
CA ALA A 266 20.32 16.32 -17.69
C ALA A 266 20.95 17.54 -17.03
N ASP A 267 21.70 18.32 -17.81
CA ASP A 267 22.26 19.59 -17.34
C ASP A 267 21.28 20.76 -17.55
N CYS A 268 21.53 21.89 -16.86
CA CYS A 268 20.69 23.06 -17.02
C CYS A 268 20.83 23.75 -18.39
N GLY A 269 21.83 23.37 -19.18
CA GLY A 269 22.08 23.85 -20.55
C GLY A 269 21.23 23.15 -21.60
N GLY A 270 20.56 22.05 -21.24
CA GLY A 270 19.68 21.30 -22.11
C GLY A 270 20.28 20.03 -22.69
N THR A 271 21.42 19.58 -22.19
CA THR A 271 22.02 18.30 -22.62
C THR A 271 21.50 17.18 -21.74
N LEU A 272 20.95 16.13 -22.36
CA LEU A 272 20.65 14.86 -21.70
C LEU A 272 21.84 13.91 -21.90
N TYR A 273 22.32 13.32 -20.80
CA TYR A 273 23.35 12.29 -20.81
C TYR A 273 22.73 10.94 -20.42
N ALA A 274 23.12 9.90 -21.15
CA ALA A 274 22.82 8.52 -20.81
C ALA A 274 24.12 7.79 -20.51
N LEU A 275 24.19 7.17 -19.34
CA LEU A 275 25.41 6.59 -18.80
C LEU A 275 25.17 5.13 -18.46
N ASN A 276 26.15 4.29 -18.69
CA ASN A 276 26.04 2.89 -18.33
C ASN A 276 26.01 2.75 -16.80
N ALA A 277 25.00 2.07 -16.26
CA ALA A 277 24.79 1.97 -14.82
C ALA A 277 25.89 1.16 -14.11
N ASP A 278 26.61 0.27 -14.79
CA ASP A 278 27.66 -0.54 -14.15
C ASP A 278 28.97 0.23 -13.93
N ASN A 279 29.27 1.21 -14.78
CA ASN A 279 30.60 1.84 -14.81
C ASN A 279 30.58 3.36 -15.01
N GLY A 280 29.41 3.97 -15.17
CA GLY A 280 29.23 5.40 -15.37
C GLY A 280 29.69 5.92 -16.73
N ASN A 281 30.16 5.11 -17.67
CA ASN A 281 30.61 5.64 -18.96
C ASN A 281 29.43 6.24 -19.72
N VAL A 282 29.62 7.43 -20.28
CA VAL A 282 28.64 8.06 -21.18
C VAL A 282 28.45 7.17 -22.40
N ILE A 283 27.24 6.63 -22.57
CA ILE A 283 26.82 5.87 -23.75
C ILE A 283 26.55 6.84 -24.90
N TRP A 284 25.78 7.90 -24.59
CA TRP A 284 25.44 8.96 -25.52
C TRP A 284 25.03 10.23 -24.79
N SER A 285 25.03 11.36 -25.51
CA SER A 285 24.52 12.64 -25.05
C SER A 285 23.79 13.35 -26.18
N VAL A 286 22.68 14.02 -25.88
CA VAL A 286 21.86 14.74 -26.86
C VAL A 286 21.58 16.16 -26.36
N GLU A 287 21.88 17.16 -27.19
CA GLU A 287 21.42 18.53 -26.99
C GLU A 287 19.93 18.62 -27.39
N THR A 288 19.06 18.89 -26.42
CA THR A 288 17.61 18.89 -26.64
C THR A 288 17.07 20.21 -27.20
N GLY A 289 17.89 21.26 -27.19
CA GLY A 289 17.49 22.61 -27.60
C GLY A 289 16.60 23.36 -26.60
N ILE A 290 16.35 22.80 -25.41
CA ILE A 290 15.62 23.46 -24.33
C ILE A 290 16.49 23.55 -23.08
N ALA A 291 16.59 24.74 -22.48
CA ALA A 291 17.40 24.98 -21.29
C ALA A 291 16.55 24.89 -20.00
N HIS A 292 17.21 25.01 -18.84
CA HIS A 292 16.57 25.06 -17.52
C HIS A 292 15.64 23.87 -17.26
N LEU A 293 16.15 22.67 -17.52
CA LEU A 293 15.44 21.43 -17.24
C LEU A 293 15.12 21.31 -15.74
N THR A 294 13.91 20.85 -15.46
CA THR A 294 13.33 20.79 -14.10
C THR A 294 12.79 19.41 -13.75
N HIS A 295 12.28 18.67 -14.73
CA HIS A 295 11.67 17.35 -14.52
C HIS A 295 12.09 16.39 -15.62
N LEU A 296 12.26 15.13 -15.24
CA LEU A 296 12.51 14.00 -16.12
C LEU A 296 11.49 12.90 -15.82
N ALA A 297 11.12 12.14 -16.85
CA ALA A 297 10.39 10.88 -16.72
C ALA A 297 10.91 9.92 -17.80
N ALA A 298 11.10 8.65 -17.47
CA ALA A 298 11.68 7.66 -18.39
C ALA A 298 10.87 6.38 -18.44
N THR A 299 10.78 5.81 -19.63
CA THR A 299 10.37 4.43 -19.91
C THR A 299 11.44 3.77 -20.76
N ASP A 300 11.33 2.47 -20.99
CA ASP A 300 12.31 1.68 -21.76
C ASP A 300 12.62 2.28 -23.15
N GLY A 301 11.63 2.94 -23.76
CA GLY A 301 11.74 3.52 -25.10
C GLY A 301 12.03 5.01 -25.15
N SER A 302 11.85 5.77 -24.06
CA SER A 302 11.87 7.24 -24.14
C SER A 302 12.17 7.94 -22.82
N VAL A 303 12.90 9.05 -22.90
CA VAL A 303 13.08 10.00 -21.80
C VAL A 303 12.39 11.31 -22.14
N TRP A 304 11.50 11.75 -21.26
CA TRP A 304 10.77 13.00 -21.34
C TRP A 304 11.41 14.04 -20.45
N LEU A 305 11.56 15.26 -20.96
CA LEU A 305 12.18 16.37 -20.26
C LEU A 305 11.27 17.58 -20.29
N ALA A 306 11.17 18.28 -19.17
CA ALA A 306 10.46 19.57 -19.08
C ALA A 306 11.37 20.68 -18.56
N SER A 307 11.30 21.82 -19.24
CA SER A 307 11.94 23.08 -18.83
C SER A 307 11.05 23.91 -17.90
N GLN A 308 11.68 24.80 -17.14
CA GLN A 308 11.00 25.76 -16.27
C GLN A 308 10.02 26.67 -17.05
N GLU A 309 10.32 26.95 -18.32
CA GLU A 309 9.52 27.77 -19.23
C GLU A 309 8.32 27.02 -19.85
N GLY A 310 8.08 25.78 -19.44
CA GLY A 310 6.93 25.00 -19.88
C GLY A 310 7.14 24.30 -21.22
N THR A 311 8.37 24.16 -21.69
CA THR A 311 8.65 23.41 -22.92
C THR A 311 9.01 21.98 -22.57
N ILE A 312 8.35 21.02 -23.22
CA ILE A 312 8.66 19.59 -23.11
C ILE A 312 9.30 19.07 -24.40
N VAL A 313 10.11 18.03 -24.25
CA VAL A 313 10.65 17.23 -25.35
C VAL A 313 10.72 15.78 -24.92
N SER A 314 10.68 14.86 -25.88
CA SER A 314 11.02 13.45 -25.66
C SER A 314 12.26 13.08 -26.46
N VAL A 315 13.08 12.20 -25.90
CA VAL A 315 14.26 11.61 -26.54
C VAL A 315 14.03 10.10 -26.64
N ALA A 316 14.07 9.54 -27.84
CA ALA A 316 13.97 8.11 -28.05
C ALA A 316 15.30 7.43 -27.68
N THR A 317 15.28 6.47 -26.75
CA THR A 317 16.49 5.84 -26.20
C THR A 317 17.25 5.02 -27.22
N ALA A 318 16.56 4.40 -28.18
CA ALA A 318 17.18 3.57 -29.23
C ALA A 318 17.69 4.37 -30.44
N ALA A 319 17.08 5.52 -30.73
CA ALA A 319 17.43 6.34 -31.91
C ALA A 319 18.33 7.52 -31.56
N TYR A 320 18.39 7.92 -30.29
CA TYR A 320 19.08 9.13 -29.82
C TYR A 320 18.55 10.41 -30.48
N GLU A 321 17.30 10.38 -30.95
CA GLU A 321 16.63 11.49 -31.60
C GLU A 321 15.56 12.06 -30.66
N HIS A 322 15.45 13.38 -30.67
CA HIS A 322 14.45 14.09 -29.88
C HIS A 322 13.29 14.60 -30.75
N THR A 323 12.12 14.70 -30.17
CA THR A 323 10.95 15.32 -30.81
C THR A 323 11.11 16.83 -30.96
N SER A 324 10.23 17.46 -31.74
CA SER A 324 10.15 18.93 -31.76
C SER A 324 9.64 19.46 -30.41
N PRO A 325 10.23 20.52 -29.84
CA PRO A 325 9.80 21.04 -28.55
C PRO A 325 8.33 21.48 -28.56
N LYS A 326 7.54 21.02 -27.58
CA LYS A 326 6.14 21.40 -27.38
C LYS A 326 6.03 22.34 -26.18
N ARG A 327 5.45 23.52 -26.36
CA ARG A 327 5.39 24.58 -25.34
C ARG A 327 4.02 24.69 -24.70
N PHE A 328 4.01 24.71 -23.38
CA PHE A 328 2.90 25.08 -22.52
C PHE A 328 3.19 26.48 -21.97
N GLU A 329 2.22 27.39 -22.00
CA GLU A 329 2.38 28.75 -21.45
C GLU A 329 2.28 28.75 -19.91
N THR A 330 3.10 27.93 -19.26
CA THR A 330 3.08 27.71 -17.81
C THR A 330 4.43 27.22 -17.30
N THR A 331 4.63 27.24 -15.98
CA THR A 331 5.72 26.50 -15.37
C THR A 331 5.27 25.07 -15.10
N VAL A 332 6.05 24.09 -15.54
CA VAL A 332 5.78 22.67 -15.26
C VAL A 332 6.05 22.39 -13.79
N THR A 333 5.09 21.73 -13.14
CA THR A 333 5.07 21.37 -11.72
C THR A 333 5.26 19.87 -11.50
N GLY A 334 5.19 19.07 -12.56
CA GLY A 334 5.45 17.63 -12.50
C GLY A 334 5.31 16.97 -13.86
N LEU A 335 6.03 15.87 -14.04
CA LEU A 335 5.86 14.91 -15.14
C LEU A 335 5.60 13.53 -14.55
N ALA A 336 4.68 12.79 -15.16
CA ALA A 336 4.38 11.41 -14.81
C ALA A 336 3.92 10.65 -16.06
N ILE A 337 4.37 9.41 -16.24
CA ILE A 337 3.94 8.54 -17.33
C ILE A 337 3.12 7.40 -16.71
N VAL A 338 1.90 7.20 -17.18
CA VAL A 338 1.06 6.04 -16.81
C VAL A 338 0.52 5.44 -18.10
N ASP A 339 0.68 4.13 -18.29
CA ASP A 339 0.41 3.45 -19.58
C ASP A 339 1.06 4.22 -20.77
N THR A 340 0.24 4.79 -21.64
CA THR A 340 0.62 5.53 -22.85
C THR A 340 0.32 7.02 -22.72
N THR A 341 0.09 7.50 -21.49
CA THR A 341 -0.26 8.87 -21.18
C THR A 341 0.84 9.55 -20.38
N LEU A 342 1.38 10.65 -20.92
CA LEU A 342 2.21 11.58 -20.18
C LEU A 342 1.32 12.65 -19.54
N TYR A 343 1.31 12.67 -18.22
CA TYR A 343 0.72 13.73 -17.41
C TYR A 343 1.72 14.87 -17.29
N VAL A 344 1.33 16.05 -17.74
CA VAL A 344 2.09 17.29 -17.61
C VAL A 344 1.37 18.19 -16.63
N GLY A 345 1.90 18.32 -15.42
CA GLY A 345 1.40 19.27 -14.43
C GLY A 345 1.87 20.68 -14.76
N GLY A 346 0.95 21.63 -14.90
CA GLY A 346 1.22 23.05 -15.00
C GLY A 346 0.65 23.82 -13.81
N LYS A 347 0.97 25.11 -13.72
CA LYS A 347 0.47 25.94 -12.61
C LYS A 347 -1.05 26.00 -12.55
N SER A 348 -1.78 26.01 -13.66
CA SER A 348 -3.25 26.14 -13.65
C SER A 348 -3.97 25.08 -14.46
N ASN A 349 -3.23 24.12 -15.03
CA ASN A 349 -3.81 23.03 -15.80
C ASN A 349 -2.96 21.78 -15.63
N VAL A 350 -3.57 20.62 -15.85
CA VAL A 350 -2.87 19.35 -16.10
C VAL A 350 -3.25 18.87 -17.48
N TRP A 351 -2.27 18.39 -18.26
CA TRP A 351 -2.52 17.82 -19.59
C TRP A 351 -2.21 16.33 -19.60
N GLY A 352 -3.03 15.55 -20.28
CA GLY A 352 -2.71 14.18 -20.66
C GLY A 352 -2.30 14.15 -22.12
N LEU A 353 -1.07 13.73 -22.41
CA LEU A 353 -0.55 13.60 -23.78
C LEU A 353 -0.29 12.15 -24.13
N SER A 354 -0.47 11.79 -25.38
CA SER A 354 -0.04 10.49 -25.91
C SER A 354 1.49 10.42 -25.95
N THR A 355 2.08 9.39 -25.32
CA THR A 355 3.54 9.17 -25.37
C THR A 355 4.03 8.80 -26.77
N LYS A 356 3.14 8.33 -27.66
CA LYS A 356 3.50 7.93 -29.03
C LYS A 356 3.76 9.10 -29.97
N ASN A 357 3.00 10.19 -29.84
CA ASN A 357 3.00 11.29 -30.81
C ASN A 357 2.92 12.69 -30.17
N SER A 358 2.91 12.79 -28.84
CA SER A 358 2.78 14.05 -28.09
C SER A 358 1.47 14.82 -28.34
N GLU A 359 0.45 14.19 -28.94
CA GLU A 359 -0.86 14.79 -29.10
C GLU A 359 -1.58 14.87 -27.76
N GLU A 360 -2.30 15.96 -27.55
CA GLU A 360 -3.10 16.16 -26.34
C GLU A 360 -4.34 15.26 -26.40
N ARG A 361 -4.53 14.44 -25.36
CA ARG A 361 -5.71 13.61 -25.16
C ARG A 361 -6.79 14.39 -24.41
N TRP A 362 -6.38 15.08 -23.35
CA TRP A 362 -7.27 15.87 -22.50
C TRP A 362 -6.49 16.98 -21.77
N GLN A 363 -7.24 17.96 -21.28
CA GLN A 363 -6.74 19.03 -20.42
C GLN A 363 -7.72 19.23 -19.27
N LEU A 364 -7.19 19.26 -18.05
CA LEU A 364 -7.91 19.58 -16.83
C LEU A 364 -7.51 21.00 -16.38
N ALA A 365 -8.50 21.88 -16.21
CA ALA A 365 -8.29 23.18 -15.58
C ALA A 365 -8.29 23.04 -14.06
N LEU A 366 -7.36 23.72 -13.39
CA LEU A 366 -7.25 23.69 -11.93
C LEU A 366 -7.82 24.97 -11.32
N ASP A 367 -8.62 24.82 -10.26
CA ASP A 367 -9.14 25.95 -9.47
C ASP A 367 -8.05 26.66 -8.67
N ARG A 368 -6.97 25.95 -8.35
CA ARG A 368 -5.87 26.39 -7.48
C ARG A 368 -4.54 26.09 -8.15
N LYS A 369 -3.52 26.90 -7.89
CA LYS A 369 -2.25 26.67 -8.56
C LYS A 369 -1.54 25.42 -8.06
N ALA A 370 -1.11 24.56 -8.98
CA ALA A 370 -0.41 23.33 -8.62
C ALA A 370 1.02 23.58 -8.09
N THR A 371 1.42 22.71 -7.18
CA THR A 371 2.80 22.52 -6.69
C THR A 371 3.36 21.18 -7.14
N GLY A 372 2.51 20.19 -7.44
CA GLY A 372 2.89 18.91 -8.04
C GLY A 372 1.69 18.00 -8.27
N ILE A 373 1.91 16.89 -8.97
CA ILE A 373 0.87 15.93 -9.35
C ILE A 373 1.27 14.51 -8.92
N ALA A 374 0.28 13.69 -8.61
CA ALA A 374 0.40 12.25 -8.38
C ALA A 374 -0.77 11.54 -9.05
N PRO A 375 -0.62 11.06 -10.31
CA PRO A 375 -1.64 10.25 -10.95
C PRO A 375 -1.63 8.82 -10.38
N THR A 376 -2.81 8.25 -10.23
CA THR A 376 -3.04 6.84 -9.90
C THR A 376 -3.95 6.21 -10.96
N SER A 377 -4.23 4.91 -10.83
CA SER A 377 -5.19 4.21 -11.72
C SER A 377 -6.65 4.57 -11.46
N GLU A 378 -6.94 5.32 -10.40
CA GLU A 378 -8.31 5.66 -9.99
C GLU A 378 -8.57 7.16 -9.98
N ALA A 379 -7.53 7.96 -9.75
CA ALA A 379 -7.64 9.39 -9.54
C ALA A 379 -6.35 10.13 -9.86
N LEU A 380 -6.48 11.44 -10.07
CA LEU A 380 -5.37 12.39 -10.10
C LEU A 380 -5.39 13.23 -8.82
N TYR A 381 -4.27 13.22 -8.09
CA TYR A 381 -4.09 14.07 -6.91
C TYR A 381 -3.16 15.22 -7.22
N VAL A 382 -3.57 16.42 -6.80
CA VAL A 382 -2.84 17.67 -7.07
C VAL A 382 -2.54 18.38 -5.77
N GLY A 383 -1.25 18.58 -5.50
CA GLY A 383 -0.79 19.51 -4.48
C GLY A 383 -0.94 20.93 -5.00
N THR A 384 -1.42 21.84 -4.16
CA THR A 384 -1.70 23.23 -4.57
C THR A 384 -1.17 24.25 -3.56
N GLU A 385 -1.12 25.52 -3.99
CA GLU A 385 -0.79 26.68 -3.13
C GLU A 385 -1.79 26.89 -1.98
N SER A 386 -2.91 26.16 -1.97
CA SER A 386 -3.95 26.28 -0.96
C SER A 386 -4.44 24.93 -0.42
N GLY A 387 -3.68 23.84 -0.60
CA GLY A 387 -4.00 22.52 -0.05
C GLY A 387 -3.88 21.40 -1.06
N LEU A 388 -4.69 20.35 -0.91
CA LEU A 388 -4.75 19.18 -1.78
C LEU A 388 -6.11 19.10 -2.48
N THR A 389 -6.09 18.63 -3.72
CA THR A 389 -7.30 18.35 -4.50
C THR A 389 -7.23 16.95 -5.07
N GLY A 390 -8.32 16.19 -4.97
CA GLY A 390 -8.50 14.89 -5.62
C GLY A 390 -9.50 14.99 -6.77
N TYR A 391 -9.14 14.44 -7.92
CA TYR A 391 -10.00 14.30 -9.10
C TYR A 391 -10.16 12.81 -9.40
N GLN A 392 -11.37 12.27 -9.31
CA GLN A 392 -11.63 10.87 -9.66
C GLN A 392 -11.62 10.68 -11.17
N ALA A 393 -11.45 9.44 -11.63
CA ALA A 393 -11.55 9.11 -13.04
C ALA A 393 -12.99 9.32 -13.54
N GLU A 394 -13.14 9.83 -14.78
CA GLU A 394 -14.43 9.88 -15.46
C GLU A 394 -15.04 8.47 -15.49
N SER A 395 -16.27 8.33 -14.97
CA SER A 395 -17.05 7.10 -15.02
C SER A 395 -17.48 6.79 -16.46
N GLY A 396 -16.59 6.18 -17.25
CA GLY A 396 -16.83 5.80 -18.63
C GLY A 396 -15.77 4.83 -19.16
N ASP A 397 -16.24 3.74 -19.79
CA ASP A 397 -15.42 2.74 -20.46
C ASP A 397 -14.50 3.35 -21.53
N ASN A 398 -13.29 3.72 -21.14
CA ASN A 398 -12.26 4.15 -22.08
C ASN A 398 -11.39 2.95 -22.49
N GLU A 399 -11.98 1.98 -23.19
CA GLU A 399 -11.22 1.17 -24.15
C GLU A 399 -10.82 2.09 -25.30
N TRP A 400 -9.53 2.42 -25.39
CA TRP A 400 -8.99 3.24 -26.46
C TRP A 400 -8.97 2.47 -27.79
N GLY A 401 -10.14 2.38 -28.44
CA GLY A 401 -10.26 1.92 -29.81
C GLY A 401 -9.56 2.90 -30.77
N GLU A 402 -8.64 2.38 -31.57
CA GLU A 402 -8.05 3.08 -32.71
C GLU A 402 -9.14 3.48 -33.73
N THR A 403 -9.83 4.61 -33.55
CA THR A 403 -10.43 5.34 -34.67
C THR A 403 -10.59 6.81 -34.32
N GLY A 404 -9.82 7.67 -34.98
CA GLY A 404 -9.98 9.11 -34.87
C GLY A 404 -11.29 9.59 -35.49
N THR A 405 -11.95 10.53 -34.80
CA THR A 405 -12.61 11.68 -35.42
C THR A 405 -12.72 12.79 -34.37
N GLU A 406 -12.18 13.96 -34.72
CA GLU A 406 -12.20 15.20 -33.95
C GLU A 406 -13.63 15.65 -33.59
N THR A 407 -13.88 15.95 -32.31
CA THR A 407 -14.90 16.94 -31.92
C THR A 407 -14.31 17.91 -30.90
N LYS A 408 -14.14 19.15 -31.36
CA LYS A 408 -13.62 20.30 -30.61
C LYS A 408 -14.72 20.88 -29.71
N PRO A 409 -14.50 21.14 -28.41
CA PRO A 409 -15.48 21.85 -27.59
C PRO A 409 -15.49 23.36 -27.89
N GLU A 410 -16.69 23.93 -28.02
CA GLU A 410 -16.91 25.37 -28.20
C GLU A 410 -16.62 26.17 -26.92
N ALA A 411 -15.97 27.33 -27.09
CA ALA A 411 -15.68 28.28 -26.02
C ALA A 411 -16.95 28.95 -25.49
N LYS A 412 -17.12 29.01 -24.16
CA LYS A 412 -18.14 29.85 -23.50
C LYS A 412 -17.72 31.34 -23.53
N PRO A 413 -18.67 32.27 -23.71
CA PRO A 413 -18.35 33.69 -23.85
C PRO A 413 -18.12 34.37 -22.49
N GLU A 414 -17.22 35.36 -22.50
CA GLU A 414 -16.94 36.31 -21.43
C GLU A 414 -18.22 37.02 -20.95
N ARG A 415 -18.35 37.20 -19.63
CA ARG A 415 -19.41 37.99 -19.03
C ARG A 415 -18.80 39.21 -18.34
N THR A 416 -19.00 40.37 -18.96
CA THR A 416 -18.67 41.69 -18.44
C THR A 416 -19.58 42.09 -17.28
N ASP A 417 -19.01 42.85 -16.36
CA ASP A 417 -19.59 43.46 -15.17
C ASP A 417 -20.85 44.29 -15.45
N GLU A 418 -21.80 44.28 -14.52
CA GLU A 418 -22.50 45.51 -14.08
C GLU A 418 -23.21 45.32 -12.73
N GLU A 419 -23.31 46.45 -12.04
CA GLU A 419 -23.36 46.66 -10.60
C GLU A 419 -24.79 46.81 -10.05
N SER A 420 -24.95 46.53 -8.75
CA SER A 420 -25.92 47.11 -7.79
C SER A 420 -27.43 46.85 -7.90
N ALA A 421 -28.01 46.26 -6.84
CA ALA A 421 -28.96 46.95 -5.93
C ALA A 421 -29.44 46.05 -4.77
N VAL A 422 -29.58 46.68 -3.61
CA VAL A 422 -29.96 46.20 -2.28
C VAL A 422 -31.47 46.01 -2.12
N SER A 423 -31.91 45.01 -1.32
CA SER A 423 -33.11 44.96 -0.44
C SER A 423 -33.52 43.48 -0.23
N GLU A 424 -34.06 42.99 0.89
CA GLU A 424 -34.40 43.47 2.22
C GLU A 424 -34.58 42.19 3.08
N VAL A 425 -34.27 42.27 4.37
CA VAL A 425 -34.45 41.19 5.35
C VAL A 425 -35.87 41.21 5.88
N THR A 426 -36.54 40.05 5.92
CA THR A 426 -37.71 39.85 6.79
C THR A 426 -37.78 38.39 7.28
N GLN A 427 -37.52 38.17 8.57
CA GLN A 427 -38.04 37.00 9.30
C GLN A 427 -39.53 37.20 9.59
N PRO A 428 -40.30 36.13 9.81
CA PRO A 428 -40.98 36.08 11.11
C PRO A 428 -41.09 34.68 11.75
N ASP A 429 -40.80 34.70 13.04
CA ASP A 429 -41.54 34.18 14.20
C ASP A 429 -42.17 32.77 14.28
N ALA A 430 -41.91 32.19 15.44
CA ALA A 430 -42.50 31.00 16.04
C ALA A 430 -43.80 31.31 16.81
N ASN A 431 -44.80 30.44 16.67
CA ASN A 431 -45.68 29.88 17.74
C ASN A 431 -46.97 29.28 17.15
N GLU A 432 -47.22 27.98 17.37
CA GLU A 432 -48.44 27.42 17.99
C GLU A 432 -48.39 25.86 18.08
N PRO A 433 -49.18 25.19 18.96
CA PRO A 433 -48.70 24.18 19.93
C PRO A 433 -49.15 22.71 19.61
N PRO A 434 -48.84 21.70 20.44
CA PRO A 434 -48.77 20.29 20.02
C PRO A 434 -50.10 19.53 20.15
N SER A 435 -50.35 18.59 19.23
CA SER A 435 -51.42 17.60 19.35
C SER A 435 -50.86 16.16 19.32
N THR A 436 -50.83 15.57 20.51
CA THR A 436 -51.04 14.16 20.88
C THR A 436 -50.80 13.04 19.85
N SER A 437 -49.82 12.20 20.21
CA SER A 437 -49.66 10.76 19.97
C SER A 437 -50.79 10.04 19.23
N ASP A 438 -50.42 9.42 18.11
CA ASP A 438 -50.89 8.07 17.80
C ASP A 438 -49.73 7.23 17.25
N GLY A 439 -49.63 6.00 17.76
CA GLY A 439 -48.49 5.13 17.57
C GLY A 439 -48.35 4.64 16.13
N SER A 440 -47.15 4.84 15.58
CA SER A 440 -46.59 4.08 14.45
C SER A 440 -45.08 4.33 14.41
N ALA A 441 -44.38 3.89 15.48
CA ALA A 441 -42.94 3.66 15.39
C ALA A 441 -42.72 2.38 14.55
N GLY A 442 -41.81 2.45 13.58
CA GLY A 442 -41.42 1.32 12.75
C GLY A 442 -42.07 1.34 11.37
N LYS A 443 -41.39 2.01 10.41
CA LYS A 443 -41.37 1.72 8.96
C LYS A 443 -40.74 2.84 8.09
N GLY A 444 -40.29 3.95 8.67
CA GLY A 444 -39.83 5.12 7.91
C GLY A 444 -38.33 5.28 7.68
N SER A 445 -37.46 4.44 8.26
CA SER A 445 -35.99 4.55 8.12
C SER A 445 -35.37 3.49 7.21
N ALA A 446 -36.06 2.38 6.95
CA ALA A 446 -35.56 1.27 6.13
C ALA A 446 -35.62 1.50 4.60
N ASP A 447 -36.25 2.60 4.15
CA ASP A 447 -36.59 2.83 2.73
C ASP A 447 -35.66 3.80 1.98
N ARG A 448 -34.55 4.28 2.57
CA ARG A 448 -33.68 5.30 1.93
C ARG A 448 -32.29 4.82 1.47
N LEU A 449 -31.86 3.61 1.82
CA LEU A 449 -30.57 3.09 1.34
C LEU A 449 -30.68 2.46 -0.06
N ALA A 450 -31.77 1.72 -0.29
CA ALA A 450 -31.92 0.84 -1.44
C ALA A 450 -32.06 1.54 -2.80
N THR A 451 -32.23 2.87 -2.82
CA THR A 451 -32.50 3.63 -4.06
C THR A 451 -31.34 4.53 -4.50
N ASP A 452 -30.39 4.83 -3.60
CA ASP A 452 -29.41 5.92 -3.79
C ASP A 452 -27.93 5.47 -3.80
N ILE A 453 -27.62 4.21 -3.48
CA ILE A 453 -26.24 3.69 -3.64
C ILE A 453 -26.02 3.38 -5.12
N ARG A 454 -25.34 4.28 -5.85
CA ARG A 454 -24.74 3.93 -7.15
C ARG A 454 -23.34 3.40 -6.89
N PRO A 455 -22.91 2.28 -7.51
CA PRO A 455 -23.49 1.56 -8.66
C PRO A 455 -24.41 0.35 -8.30
N LEU A 456 -24.98 0.25 -7.10
CA LEU A 456 -25.74 -0.92 -6.68
C LEU A 456 -27.23 -0.85 -7.06
N ASN A 457 -27.80 -1.99 -7.45
CA ASN A 457 -29.23 -2.13 -7.77
C ASN A 457 -29.87 -3.29 -6.99
N GLU A 458 -31.21 -3.31 -6.94
CA GLU A 458 -32.02 -4.41 -6.40
C GLU A 458 -31.76 -4.75 -4.93
N LEU A 459 -31.38 -3.76 -4.12
CA LEU A 459 -31.05 -3.96 -2.71
C LEU A 459 -32.24 -4.46 -1.87
N THR A 460 -32.06 -5.63 -1.25
CA THR A 460 -33.03 -6.29 -0.37
C THR A 460 -32.38 -6.54 0.99
N LEU A 461 -32.94 -5.97 2.06
CA LEU A 461 -32.46 -6.19 3.43
C LEU A 461 -32.60 -7.68 3.81
N LEU A 462 -31.49 -8.30 4.19
CA LEU A 462 -31.43 -9.68 4.66
C LEU A 462 -31.44 -9.76 6.19
N ALA A 463 -30.66 -8.91 6.85
CA ALA A 463 -30.50 -8.89 8.29
C ALA A 463 -30.23 -7.46 8.80
N ASP A 464 -30.67 -7.19 10.03
CA ASP A 464 -30.33 -5.99 10.81
C ASP A 464 -30.28 -6.44 12.27
N ASP A 465 -29.09 -6.41 12.86
CA ASP A 465 -28.87 -6.79 14.26
C ASP A 465 -28.82 -5.59 15.22
N GLY A 466 -29.12 -4.39 14.69
CA GLY A 466 -29.06 -3.12 15.41
C GLY A 466 -27.70 -2.42 15.32
N SER A 467 -26.64 -3.11 14.88
CA SER A 467 -25.30 -2.56 14.67
C SER A 467 -24.97 -2.49 13.19
N LEU A 468 -25.15 -3.60 12.47
CA LEU A 468 -24.95 -3.71 11.03
C LEU A 468 -26.23 -4.17 10.33
N GLU A 469 -26.54 -3.52 9.22
CA GLU A 469 -27.53 -3.95 8.25
C GLU A 469 -26.81 -4.68 7.10
N VAL A 470 -27.35 -5.83 6.71
CA VAL A 470 -26.87 -6.67 5.63
C VAL A 470 -27.91 -6.73 4.52
N TYR A 471 -27.54 -6.35 3.31
CA TYR A 471 -28.39 -6.38 2.13
C TYR A 471 -27.86 -7.36 1.09
N ARG A 472 -28.76 -7.91 0.28
CA ARG A 472 -28.46 -8.54 -1.01
C ARG A 472 -28.68 -7.52 -2.12
N GLY A 473 -27.78 -7.43 -3.09
CA GLY A 473 -27.96 -6.56 -4.25
C GLY A 473 -27.29 -7.12 -5.51
N ARG A 474 -27.21 -6.29 -6.54
CA ARG A 474 -26.43 -6.53 -7.76
C ARG A 474 -25.53 -5.35 -8.06
N HIS A 475 -24.29 -5.63 -8.45
CA HIS A 475 -23.39 -4.60 -8.98
C HIS A 475 -23.78 -4.24 -10.42
N ALA A 476 -23.90 -2.95 -10.76
CA ALA A 476 -24.36 -2.54 -12.10
C ALA A 476 -23.40 -2.92 -13.24
N GLU A 477 -22.10 -2.99 -12.96
CA GLU A 477 -21.07 -3.20 -14.00
C GLU A 477 -20.78 -4.69 -14.23
N GLU A 478 -20.81 -5.50 -13.17
CA GLU A 478 -20.39 -6.92 -13.22
C GLU A 478 -21.59 -7.89 -13.33
N ALA A 479 -22.82 -7.40 -13.07
CA ALA A 479 -24.06 -8.18 -13.00
C ALA A 479 -24.09 -9.31 -11.94
N ASP A 480 -23.05 -9.41 -11.11
CA ASP A 480 -22.94 -10.37 -10.01
C ASP A 480 -23.79 -10.00 -8.80
N GLU A 481 -24.24 -11.02 -8.08
CA GLU A 481 -24.94 -10.85 -6.80
C GLU A 481 -23.92 -10.47 -5.73
N VAL A 482 -24.18 -9.37 -5.02
CA VAL A 482 -23.31 -8.85 -3.96
C VAL A 482 -24.03 -8.82 -2.63
N ARG A 483 -23.24 -8.96 -1.56
CA ARG A 483 -23.69 -8.75 -0.18
C ARG A 483 -23.16 -7.41 0.31
N VAL A 484 -24.04 -6.55 0.79
CA VAL A 484 -23.71 -5.18 1.21
C VAL A 484 -23.86 -5.04 2.72
N LEU A 485 -22.82 -4.54 3.36
CA LEU A 485 -22.77 -4.27 4.81
C LEU A 485 -22.80 -2.75 5.02
N THR A 486 -23.57 -2.27 5.98
CA THR A 486 -23.65 -0.84 6.33
C THR A 486 -24.03 -0.68 7.81
N PRO A 487 -23.54 0.34 8.54
CA PRO A 487 -23.97 0.57 9.92
C PRO A 487 -25.46 0.92 10.01
N SER A 488 -26.17 0.31 10.96
CA SER A 488 -27.58 0.62 11.22
C SER A 488 -27.76 2.08 11.67
N ASP A 489 -26.84 2.59 12.51
CA ASP A 489 -26.80 3.99 12.97
C ASP A 489 -25.41 4.62 12.73
N PRO A 490 -25.18 5.28 11.58
CA PRO A 490 -23.88 5.80 11.17
C PRO A 490 -23.56 7.16 11.84
N THR A 491 -23.46 7.18 13.17
CA THR A 491 -22.87 8.34 13.87
C THR A 491 -21.44 8.59 13.39
N GLU A 492 -20.92 9.82 13.51
CA GLU A 492 -19.57 10.16 13.03
C GLU A 492 -18.48 9.19 13.56
N PRO A 493 -18.43 8.80 14.86
CA PRO A 493 -17.47 7.81 15.33
C PRO A 493 -17.66 6.40 14.74
N VAL A 494 -18.90 5.98 14.51
CA VAL A 494 -19.22 4.68 13.89
C VAL A 494 -18.81 4.67 12.43
N ALA A 495 -19.13 5.74 11.69
CA ALA A 495 -18.77 5.90 10.29
C ALA A 495 -17.25 5.87 10.08
N GLU A 496 -16.49 6.61 10.89
CA GLU A 496 -15.02 6.63 10.84
C GLU A 496 -14.42 5.23 11.12
N ARG A 497 -14.95 4.52 12.12
CA ARG A 497 -14.46 3.19 12.51
C ARG A 497 -14.80 2.13 11.46
N PHE A 498 -16.02 2.17 10.92
CA PHE A 498 -16.46 1.33 9.82
C PHE A 498 -15.55 1.52 8.60
N GLN A 499 -15.35 2.77 8.16
CA GLN A 499 -14.51 3.07 7.01
C GLN A 499 -13.07 2.57 7.21
N ARG A 500 -12.48 2.81 8.38
CA ARG A 500 -11.11 2.34 8.67
C ARG A 500 -10.99 0.81 8.59
N ALA A 501 -11.97 0.07 9.08
CA ALA A 501 -11.97 -1.39 8.98
C ALA A 501 -12.11 -1.86 7.52
N VAL A 502 -13.02 -1.26 6.75
CA VAL A 502 -13.18 -1.56 5.31
C VAL A 502 -11.88 -1.28 4.54
N LEU A 503 -11.19 -0.16 4.82
CA LEU A 503 -9.92 0.17 4.17
C LEU A 503 -8.82 -0.84 4.47
N GLY A 504 -8.76 -1.35 5.71
CA GLY A 504 -7.83 -2.42 6.05
C GLY A 504 -8.10 -3.70 5.26
N TRP A 505 -9.39 -4.06 5.12
CA TRP A 505 -9.82 -5.23 4.35
C TRP A 505 -9.49 -5.12 2.86
N VAL A 506 -9.64 -3.94 2.24
CA VAL A 506 -9.35 -3.71 0.81
C VAL A 506 -7.94 -4.19 0.42
N ASN A 507 -6.95 -4.00 1.30
CA ASN A 507 -5.56 -4.38 1.00
C ASN A 507 -5.37 -5.89 0.78
N GLY A 508 -6.25 -6.71 1.37
CA GLY A 508 -6.20 -8.16 1.31
C GLY A 508 -7.29 -8.82 0.47
N SER A 509 -8.27 -8.06 -0.01
CA SER A 509 -9.53 -8.59 -0.55
C SER A 509 -9.39 -9.36 -1.86
N SER A 510 -8.25 -9.23 -2.55
CA SER A 510 -7.92 -9.98 -3.77
C SER A 510 -7.39 -11.39 -3.49
N HIS A 511 -7.04 -11.71 -2.23
CA HIS A 511 -6.54 -13.03 -1.88
C HIS A 511 -7.66 -14.06 -1.83
N ARG A 512 -7.43 -15.26 -2.37
CA ARG A 512 -8.47 -16.31 -2.52
C ARG A 512 -9.13 -16.75 -1.22
N ASN A 513 -8.43 -16.63 -0.09
CA ASN A 513 -8.92 -17.01 1.24
C ASN A 513 -9.49 -15.81 2.04
N VAL A 514 -9.74 -14.70 1.36
CA VAL A 514 -10.31 -13.48 1.92
C VAL A 514 -11.59 -13.19 1.14
N VAL A 515 -12.66 -12.82 1.84
CA VAL A 515 -13.89 -12.42 1.17
C VAL A 515 -13.63 -11.15 0.34
N THR A 516 -13.95 -11.19 -0.95
CA THR A 516 -13.64 -10.11 -1.88
C THR A 516 -14.57 -8.91 -1.67
N ILE A 517 -13.99 -7.70 -1.71
CA ILE A 517 -14.72 -6.44 -1.80
C ILE A 517 -14.84 -6.08 -3.28
N HIS A 518 -16.07 -5.93 -3.77
CA HIS A 518 -16.33 -5.45 -5.12
C HIS A 518 -16.40 -3.92 -5.17
N ASP A 519 -17.00 -3.29 -4.16
CA ASP A 519 -17.17 -1.84 -4.12
C ASP A 519 -17.40 -1.33 -2.69
N ARG A 520 -17.30 -0.03 -2.46
CA ARG A 520 -17.54 0.64 -1.17
C ARG A 520 -17.88 2.11 -1.36
N GLY A 521 -18.56 2.71 -0.40
CA GLY A 521 -18.86 4.14 -0.46
C GLY A 521 -19.27 4.73 0.87
N MET A 522 -19.39 6.06 0.89
CA MET A 522 -19.73 6.83 2.10
C MET A 522 -21.13 7.43 2.05
N GLU A 523 -21.73 7.51 0.86
CA GLU A 523 -23.04 8.13 0.63
C GLU A 523 -24.08 7.07 0.23
N PRO A 524 -25.34 7.17 0.72
CA PRO A 524 -25.86 8.17 1.68
C PRO A 524 -25.47 7.91 3.16
N ARG A 525 -24.83 6.77 3.44
CA ARG A 525 -24.09 6.43 4.66
C ARG A 525 -23.05 5.36 4.32
N PRO A 526 -22.02 5.09 5.14
CA PRO A 526 -20.95 4.15 4.81
C PRO A 526 -21.47 2.74 4.46
N TRP A 527 -20.91 2.15 3.41
CA TRP A 527 -21.25 0.81 2.96
C TRP A 527 -20.06 0.11 2.30
N VAL A 528 -20.07 -1.21 2.32
CA VAL A 528 -19.14 -2.07 1.56
C VAL A 528 -19.93 -3.18 0.88
N ALA A 529 -19.67 -3.41 -0.41
CA ALA A 529 -20.21 -4.50 -1.20
C ALA A 529 -19.15 -5.58 -1.36
N THR A 530 -19.52 -6.79 -0.97
CA THR A 530 -18.67 -7.98 -0.93
C THR A 530 -19.25 -9.08 -1.81
N GLU A 531 -18.46 -10.08 -2.13
CA GLU A 531 -18.97 -11.30 -2.77
C GLU A 531 -20.14 -11.88 -1.95
N SER A 532 -21.12 -12.47 -2.63
CA SER A 532 -22.29 -13.05 -1.97
C SER A 532 -21.97 -14.40 -1.32
N ASP A 533 -22.55 -14.63 -0.15
CA ASP A 533 -22.46 -15.90 0.59
C ASP A 533 -23.45 -16.97 0.08
N ALA A 534 -24.22 -16.69 -0.99
CA ALA A 534 -25.31 -17.56 -1.43
C ALA A 534 -24.91 -19.01 -1.76
N GLU A 535 -23.66 -19.24 -2.15
CA GLU A 535 -23.09 -20.57 -2.41
C GLU A 535 -22.15 -21.07 -1.29
N TRP A 536 -21.96 -20.26 -0.25
CA TRP A 536 -21.07 -20.50 0.87
C TRP A 536 -21.85 -20.83 2.14
N THR A 537 -21.21 -21.52 3.06
CA THR A 537 -21.72 -21.74 4.43
C THR A 537 -20.69 -21.24 5.42
N THR A 538 -21.08 -20.93 6.66
CA THR A 538 -20.11 -20.53 7.70
C THR A 538 -19.79 -21.71 8.60
N LEU A 539 -18.64 -21.69 9.28
CA LEU A 539 -18.31 -22.71 10.28
C LEU A 539 -19.20 -22.66 11.54
N ALA A 540 -20.05 -21.65 11.71
CA ALA A 540 -21.09 -21.66 12.73
C ALA A 540 -22.22 -22.64 12.41
N GLU A 541 -22.48 -22.86 11.11
CA GLU A 541 -23.43 -23.85 10.60
C GLU A 541 -22.73 -24.69 9.52
N PRO A 542 -21.74 -25.52 9.90
CA PRO A 542 -20.86 -26.17 8.95
C PRO A 542 -21.66 -27.10 8.03
N PRO A 543 -21.28 -27.19 6.75
CA PRO A 543 -22.05 -27.96 5.80
C PRO A 543 -21.90 -29.46 6.11
N GLY A 544 -22.98 -30.23 5.95
CA GLY A 544 -22.99 -31.66 6.32
C GLY A 544 -22.06 -32.57 5.50
N TRP A 545 -21.36 -32.01 4.51
CA TRP A 545 -20.33 -32.71 3.73
C TRP A 545 -18.91 -32.51 4.28
N LEU A 546 -18.70 -31.57 5.20
CA LEU A 546 -17.39 -31.26 5.77
C LEU A 546 -16.96 -32.39 6.70
N ASP A 547 -15.85 -33.06 6.37
CA ASP A 547 -15.19 -34.00 7.27
C ASP A 547 -14.06 -33.32 8.07
N PHE A 548 -13.43 -34.09 8.97
CA PHE A 548 -12.38 -33.57 9.84
C PHE A 548 -11.18 -33.02 9.06
N GLU A 549 -10.73 -33.72 8.02
CA GLU A 549 -9.58 -33.31 7.19
C GLU A 549 -9.91 -32.04 6.41
N GLN A 550 -11.11 -31.97 5.83
CA GLN A 550 -11.61 -30.78 5.15
C GLN A 550 -11.77 -29.59 6.11
N THR A 551 -12.18 -29.84 7.35
CA THR A 551 -12.29 -28.79 8.39
C THR A 551 -10.93 -28.18 8.71
N ILE A 552 -9.91 -29.02 8.88
CA ILE A 552 -8.52 -28.56 9.06
C ILE A 552 -8.04 -27.79 7.83
N GLY A 553 -8.41 -28.24 6.62
CA GLY A 553 -8.15 -27.51 5.38
C GLY A 553 -8.73 -26.10 5.37
N ILE A 554 -10.02 -25.94 5.73
CA ILE A 554 -10.67 -24.63 5.84
C ILE A 554 -9.98 -23.72 6.88
N LEU A 555 -9.60 -24.27 8.04
CA LEU A 555 -8.92 -23.50 9.09
C LEU A 555 -7.50 -23.09 8.66
N THR A 556 -6.81 -23.93 7.89
CA THR A 556 -5.48 -23.63 7.33
C THR A 556 -5.58 -22.56 6.24
N ASP A 557 -6.61 -22.63 5.39
CA ASP A 557 -6.96 -21.59 4.42
C ASP A 557 -7.25 -20.25 5.12
N ALA A 558 -7.99 -20.28 6.24
CA ALA A 558 -8.24 -19.08 7.04
C ALA A 558 -6.95 -18.50 7.64
N ALA A 559 -6.03 -19.36 8.12
CA ALA A 559 -4.71 -18.93 8.57
C ALA A 559 -3.90 -18.25 7.45
N GLU A 560 -3.96 -18.78 6.22
CA GLU A 560 -3.29 -18.15 5.08
C GLU A 560 -3.95 -16.82 4.70
N GLY A 561 -5.28 -16.71 4.72
CA GLY A 561 -5.99 -15.45 4.53
C GLY A 561 -5.57 -14.39 5.55
N LEU A 562 -5.61 -14.72 6.84
CA LEU A 562 -5.19 -13.82 7.92
C LEU A 562 -3.73 -13.41 7.79
N ARG A 563 -2.83 -14.35 7.49
CA ARG A 563 -1.41 -14.07 7.27
C ARG A 563 -1.18 -13.06 6.14
N ASN A 564 -1.87 -13.23 5.00
CA ASN A 564 -1.68 -12.35 3.86
C ASN A 564 -2.11 -10.92 4.16
N VAL A 565 -3.19 -10.74 4.91
CA VAL A 565 -3.66 -9.40 5.28
C VAL A 565 -2.81 -8.78 6.40
N ALA A 566 -2.26 -9.60 7.30
CA ALA A 566 -1.30 -9.17 8.30
C ALA A 566 -0.02 -8.56 7.70
N LEU A 567 0.35 -8.90 6.45
CA LEU A 567 1.47 -8.24 5.74
C LEU A 567 1.26 -6.73 5.55
N TYR A 568 0.00 -6.27 5.62
CA TYR A 568 -0.39 -4.86 5.57
C TYR A 568 -0.62 -4.25 6.96
N ASN A 569 -0.20 -4.94 8.04
CA ASN A 569 -0.48 -4.58 9.44
C ASN A 569 -1.98 -4.41 9.73
N VAL A 570 -2.81 -5.24 9.08
CA VAL A 570 -4.25 -5.29 9.32
C VAL A 570 -4.57 -6.63 9.98
N TYR A 571 -5.24 -6.57 11.12
CA TYR A 571 -5.62 -7.71 11.94
C TYR A 571 -7.14 -7.72 12.14
N HIS A 572 -7.73 -8.90 12.24
CA HIS A 572 -9.17 -9.09 12.23
C HIS A 572 -9.82 -8.75 13.59
N HIS A 573 -9.23 -9.16 14.71
CA HIS A 573 -9.66 -8.87 16.09
C HIS A 573 -11.09 -9.30 16.49
N ASN A 574 -11.83 -9.99 15.63
CA ASN A 574 -13.23 -10.40 15.84
C ASN A 574 -13.52 -11.78 15.26
N LEU A 575 -12.54 -12.68 15.23
CA LEU A 575 -12.74 -14.00 14.65
C LEU A 575 -13.85 -14.77 15.40
N SER A 576 -14.71 -15.41 14.61
CA SER A 576 -15.74 -16.33 15.10
C SER A 576 -16.06 -17.36 14.01
N PRO A 577 -16.73 -18.48 14.31
CA PRO A 577 -17.13 -19.44 13.30
C PRO A 577 -18.03 -18.84 12.20
N ARG A 578 -18.70 -17.71 12.47
CA ARG A 578 -19.54 -17.01 11.47
C ARG A 578 -18.71 -16.25 10.44
N HIS A 579 -17.46 -15.93 10.75
CA HIS A 579 -16.55 -15.17 9.89
C HIS A 579 -15.64 -16.07 9.05
N ILE A 580 -15.75 -17.39 9.18
CA ILE A 580 -15.03 -18.34 8.34
C ILE A 580 -16.03 -19.05 7.44
N TRP A 581 -15.93 -18.78 6.15
CA TRP A 581 -16.75 -19.41 5.13
C TRP A 581 -16.10 -20.71 4.66
N ALA A 582 -16.94 -21.70 4.39
CA ALA A 582 -16.59 -22.97 3.79
C ALA A 582 -17.46 -23.18 2.55
N GLY A 583 -16.80 -23.45 1.43
CA GLY A 583 -17.45 -23.68 0.15
C GLY A 583 -16.60 -24.54 -0.78
N ARG A 584 -17.03 -24.65 -2.04
CA ARG A 584 -16.29 -25.34 -3.07
C ARG A 584 -16.06 -24.43 -4.27
N GLN A 585 -14.83 -24.39 -4.74
CA GLN A 585 -14.43 -23.65 -5.94
C GLN A 585 -13.58 -24.58 -6.81
N ASP A 586 -13.96 -24.75 -8.07
CA ASP A 586 -13.27 -25.65 -9.01
C ASP A 586 -13.05 -27.09 -8.49
N ASP A 587 -14.06 -27.65 -7.83
CA ASP A 587 -14.05 -28.97 -7.13
C ASP A 587 -13.11 -29.06 -5.91
N GLU A 588 -12.43 -27.98 -5.52
CA GLU A 588 -11.64 -27.90 -4.29
C GLU A 588 -12.47 -27.32 -3.14
N VAL A 589 -12.21 -27.79 -1.91
CA VAL A 589 -12.78 -27.21 -0.68
C VAL A 589 -11.95 -25.98 -0.32
N VAL A 590 -12.59 -24.84 -0.15
CA VAL A 590 -11.92 -23.55 0.08
C VAL A 590 -12.49 -22.86 1.31
N GLY A 591 -11.61 -22.33 2.15
CA GLY A 591 -11.93 -21.48 3.28
C GLY A 591 -11.72 -20.00 2.96
N LYS A 592 -12.64 -19.14 3.41
CA LYS A 592 -12.49 -17.67 3.31
C LYS A 592 -12.74 -16.99 4.64
N VAL A 593 -12.04 -15.88 4.89
CA VAL A 593 -12.20 -15.03 6.06
C VAL A 593 -12.97 -13.76 5.70
N ASP A 594 -14.00 -13.48 6.47
CA ASP A 594 -15.01 -12.43 6.25
C ASP A 594 -15.02 -11.40 7.39
N ASP A 595 -15.80 -10.31 7.25
CA ASP A 595 -16.07 -9.24 8.22
C ASP A 595 -14.87 -8.37 8.60
N TRP A 596 -13.67 -8.93 8.77
CA TRP A 596 -12.43 -8.18 9.07
C TRP A 596 -12.55 -7.23 10.27
N GLY A 597 -13.32 -7.65 11.28
CA GLY A 597 -13.49 -6.88 12.51
C GLY A 597 -14.56 -5.80 12.45
N LEU A 598 -15.24 -5.65 11.31
CA LEU A 598 -16.24 -4.62 11.05
C LEU A 598 -17.34 -4.59 12.11
N ASP A 599 -17.94 -5.75 12.42
CA ASP A 599 -19.00 -5.87 13.44
C ASP A 599 -18.53 -5.35 14.82
N ARG A 600 -17.36 -5.81 15.26
CA ARG A 600 -16.81 -5.41 16.56
C ARG A 600 -16.50 -3.92 16.61
N VAL A 601 -15.84 -3.36 15.60
CA VAL A 601 -15.46 -1.94 15.62
C VAL A 601 -16.68 -1.03 15.59
N VAL A 602 -17.75 -1.43 14.89
CA VAL A 602 -19.02 -0.69 14.85
C VAL A 602 -19.70 -0.69 16.23
N ARG A 603 -19.80 -1.87 16.85
CA ARG A 603 -20.39 -2.02 18.20
C ARG A 603 -19.61 -1.25 19.26
N GLU A 604 -18.29 -1.38 19.27
CA GLU A 604 -17.42 -0.65 20.21
C GLU A 604 -17.51 0.87 20.00
N ALA A 605 -17.59 1.33 18.75
CA ALA A 605 -17.80 2.75 18.43
C ALA A 605 -19.16 3.27 18.91
N ALA A 606 -20.18 2.41 18.93
CA ALA A 606 -21.48 2.70 19.53
C ALA A 606 -21.48 2.63 21.07
N GLY A 607 -20.34 2.30 21.69
CA GLY A 607 -20.17 2.23 23.14
C GLY A 607 -20.55 0.87 23.76
N GLU A 608 -20.72 -0.17 22.93
CA GLU A 608 -20.95 -1.53 23.40
C GLU A 608 -19.64 -2.20 23.83
N THR A 609 -19.73 -3.09 24.82
CA THR A 609 -18.62 -3.99 25.18
C THR A 609 -18.88 -5.32 24.50
N VAL A 610 -18.02 -5.69 23.55
CA VAL A 610 -18.14 -6.94 22.80
C VAL A 610 -17.23 -7.99 23.43
N LEU A 611 -17.85 -9.00 24.05
CA LEU A 611 -17.16 -10.19 24.57
C LEU A 611 -17.76 -11.43 23.93
N THR A 612 -16.88 -12.29 23.43
CA THR A 612 -17.22 -13.59 22.86
C THR A 612 -16.29 -14.65 23.44
N SER A 613 -16.66 -15.91 23.30
CA SER A 613 -15.83 -17.06 23.67
C SER A 613 -14.54 -17.17 22.83
N TYR A 614 -14.36 -16.29 21.84
CA TYR A 614 -13.19 -16.18 20.95
C TYR A 614 -12.34 -14.94 21.24
N THR A 615 -12.74 -14.12 22.23
CA THR A 615 -12.04 -12.89 22.60
C THR A 615 -10.73 -13.19 23.34
N ALA A 616 -9.64 -12.57 22.91
CA ALA A 616 -8.32 -12.77 23.53
C ALA A 616 -8.14 -11.91 24.81
N PRO A 617 -7.28 -12.33 25.76
CA PRO A 617 -7.04 -11.60 27.02
C PRO A 617 -6.61 -10.13 26.88
N GLU A 618 -5.77 -9.82 25.90
CA GLU A 618 -5.30 -8.45 25.60
C GLU A 618 -6.42 -7.52 25.11
N GLN A 619 -7.54 -8.07 24.64
CA GLN A 619 -8.71 -7.27 24.24
C GLN A 619 -9.58 -6.86 25.44
N VAL A 620 -9.34 -7.43 26.63
CA VAL A 620 -10.12 -7.16 27.86
C VAL A 620 -9.26 -6.60 29.00
N SER A 621 -7.93 -6.59 28.82
CA SER A 621 -6.97 -6.17 29.83
C SER A 621 -5.64 -5.73 29.22
N ASP A 622 -5.28 -4.46 29.43
CA ASP A 622 -3.99 -3.87 29.01
C ASP A 622 -2.75 -4.55 29.61
N ALA A 623 -2.93 -5.43 30.62
CA ALA A 623 -1.84 -6.17 31.24
C ALA A 623 -1.11 -7.13 30.26
N TYR A 624 -1.76 -7.49 29.16
CA TYR A 624 -1.26 -8.44 28.16
C TYR A 624 -0.74 -7.76 26.88
N GLY A 625 -0.69 -6.42 26.85
CA GLY A 625 -0.26 -5.67 25.66
C GLY A 625 -1.44 -5.09 24.88
N GLN A 626 -1.18 -4.65 23.64
CA GLN A 626 -2.20 -4.19 22.71
C GLN A 626 -2.51 -5.29 21.70
N PRO A 627 -3.76 -5.36 21.18
CA PRO A 627 -4.11 -6.35 20.15
C PRO A 627 -3.25 -6.25 18.89
N ASP A 628 -2.78 -7.39 18.40
CA ASP A 628 -1.91 -7.54 17.23
C ASP A 628 -2.13 -8.92 16.54
N GLU A 629 -1.17 -9.40 15.73
CA GLU A 629 -1.27 -10.71 15.08
C GLU A 629 -1.52 -11.86 16.07
N ALA A 630 -0.94 -11.79 17.27
CA ALA A 630 -1.12 -12.82 18.29
C ALA A 630 -2.58 -12.89 18.77
N THR A 631 -3.32 -11.78 18.71
CA THR A 631 -4.77 -11.76 18.98
C THR A 631 -5.54 -12.58 17.97
N ASP A 632 -5.19 -12.49 16.68
CA ASP A 632 -5.82 -13.30 15.64
C ASP A 632 -5.42 -14.78 15.73
N ILE A 633 -4.19 -15.09 16.16
CA ILE A 633 -3.76 -16.47 16.45
C ILE A 633 -4.63 -17.09 17.55
N TYR A 634 -4.89 -16.34 18.62
CA TYR A 634 -5.83 -16.77 19.66
C TYR A 634 -7.24 -16.97 19.10
N GLY A 635 -7.74 -15.98 18.35
CA GLY A 635 -9.08 -16.02 17.77
C GLY A 635 -9.29 -17.23 16.86
N LEU A 636 -8.35 -17.50 15.93
CA LEU A 636 -8.43 -18.67 15.05
C LEU A 636 -8.25 -19.99 15.84
N GLY A 637 -7.39 -20.01 16.86
CA GLY A 637 -7.27 -21.14 17.79
C GLY A 637 -8.58 -21.47 18.50
N ALA A 638 -9.28 -20.46 18.98
CA ALA A 638 -10.60 -20.59 19.63
C ALA A 638 -11.68 -21.05 18.65
N VAL A 639 -11.67 -20.54 17.41
CA VAL A 639 -12.58 -21.03 16.35
C VAL A 639 -12.29 -22.49 16.02
N ALA A 640 -11.02 -22.85 15.85
CA ALA A 640 -10.61 -24.24 15.60
C ALA A 640 -11.05 -25.16 16.74
N TYR A 641 -10.86 -24.75 17.99
CA TYR A 641 -11.33 -25.51 19.15
C TYR A 641 -12.84 -25.76 19.09
N TYR A 642 -13.65 -24.72 18.87
CA TYR A 642 -15.09 -24.86 18.80
C TYR A 642 -15.53 -25.78 17.67
N VAL A 643 -15.02 -25.58 16.46
CA VAL A 643 -15.48 -26.32 15.27
C VAL A 643 -15.08 -27.80 15.35
N LEU A 644 -13.94 -28.12 15.95
CA LEU A 644 -13.46 -29.50 16.07
C LEU A 644 -14.07 -30.25 17.26
N THR A 645 -14.51 -29.54 18.32
CA THR A 645 -15.00 -30.16 19.56
C THR A 645 -16.51 -30.00 19.77
N GLY A 646 -17.14 -29.04 19.09
CA GLY A 646 -18.51 -28.61 19.34
C GLY A 646 -18.72 -27.87 20.66
N THR A 647 -17.65 -27.51 21.38
CA THR A 647 -17.69 -26.86 22.69
C THR A 647 -16.92 -25.54 22.65
N GLU A 648 -17.45 -24.49 23.26
CA GLU A 648 -16.73 -23.22 23.38
C GLU A 648 -15.51 -23.36 24.32
N PRO A 649 -14.37 -22.73 24.02
CA PRO A 649 -13.14 -22.91 24.80
C PRO A 649 -13.24 -22.30 26.20
N VAL A 650 -13.89 -21.14 26.33
CA VAL A 650 -14.16 -20.42 27.57
C VAL A 650 -15.53 -19.74 27.50
N GLU A 651 -16.11 -19.39 28.65
CA GLU A 651 -17.31 -18.55 28.68
C GLU A 651 -17.00 -17.13 28.21
N ALA A 652 -17.96 -16.46 27.57
CA ALA A 652 -17.85 -15.06 27.11
C ALA A 652 -17.92 -14.04 28.25
N GLU A 653 -17.15 -14.27 29.32
CA GLU A 653 -17.05 -13.43 30.51
C GLU A 653 -15.60 -13.01 30.75
N ARG A 654 -15.40 -11.77 31.21
CA ARG A 654 -14.07 -11.18 31.40
C ARG A 654 -13.17 -12.04 32.30
N ASP A 655 -13.70 -12.55 33.41
CA ASP A 655 -12.90 -13.31 34.37
C ASP A 655 -12.51 -14.69 33.79
N ALA A 656 -13.41 -15.37 33.08
CA ALA A 656 -13.14 -16.65 32.42
C ALA A 656 -12.07 -16.51 31.30
N ILE A 657 -12.16 -15.45 30.48
CA ILE A 657 -11.17 -15.14 29.44
C ILE A 657 -9.77 -14.93 30.05
N LEU A 658 -9.71 -14.23 31.18
CA LEU A 658 -8.44 -13.91 31.85
C LEU A 658 -7.85 -15.10 32.63
N GLU A 659 -8.69 -16.02 33.11
CA GLU A 659 -8.24 -17.27 33.74
C GLU A 659 -7.65 -18.23 32.70
N GLY A 660 -8.28 -18.36 31.53
CA GLY A 660 -7.76 -19.20 30.43
C GLY A 660 -7.78 -20.69 30.72
N ASP A 661 -8.65 -21.15 31.62
CA ASP A 661 -8.81 -22.57 31.98
C ASP A 661 -9.53 -23.36 30.87
N ILE A 662 -8.81 -23.66 29.79
CA ILE A 662 -9.31 -24.39 28.62
C ILE A 662 -9.09 -25.89 28.82
N THR A 663 -10.15 -26.69 28.65
CA THR A 663 -10.05 -28.16 28.70
C THR A 663 -9.35 -28.68 27.44
N PRO A 664 -8.46 -29.69 27.51
CA PRO A 664 -7.84 -30.23 26.31
C PRO A 664 -8.88 -30.76 25.29
N PRO A 665 -8.74 -30.44 23.99
CA PRO A 665 -9.63 -30.91 22.91
C PRO A 665 -9.93 -32.41 22.95
N SER A 666 -8.92 -33.25 23.20
CA SER A 666 -9.07 -34.71 23.24
C SER A 666 -9.87 -35.24 24.43
N GLU A 667 -10.09 -34.41 25.46
CA GLU A 667 -10.93 -34.75 26.61
C GLU A 667 -12.42 -34.41 26.37
N VAL A 668 -12.71 -33.49 25.44
CA VAL A 668 -14.08 -33.05 25.12
C VAL A 668 -14.65 -33.69 23.86
N ALA A 669 -13.80 -34.10 22.92
CA ALA A 669 -14.21 -34.70 21.65
C ALA A 669 -13.24 -35.78 21.15
N GLU A 670 -13.69 -36.60 20.21
CA GLU A 670 -12.85 -37.61 19.54
C GLU A 670 -11.96 -36.96 18.48
N VAL A 671 -10.86 -36.35 18.93
CA VAL A 671 -9.86 -35.68 18.09
C VAL A 671 -8.44 -36.19 18.35
N PRO A 672 -7.49 -36.06 17.40
CA PRO A 672 -6.10 -36.45 17.63
C PRO A 672 -5.48 -35.73 18.83
N ALA A 673 -4.80 -36.48 19.71
CA ALA A 673 -4.14 -35.92 20.91
C ALA A 673 -3.06 -34.86 20.60
N GLY A 674 -2.53 -34.84 19.37
CA GLY A 674 -1.60 -33.80 18.92
C GLY A 674 -2.24 -32.41 18.86
N LEU A 675 -3.57 -32.33 18.72
CA LEU A 675 -4.28 -31.04 18.72
C LEU A 675 -4.30 -30.37 20.08
N ASP A 676 -4.12 -31.11 21.17
CA ASP A 676 -4.15 -30.53 22.51
C ASP A 676 -3.05 -29.48 22.66
N GLU A 677 -1.80 -29.85 22.37
CA GLU A 677 -0.67 -28.92 22.42
C GLU A 677 -0.84 -27.77 21.42
N VAL A 678 -1.35 -28.07 20.22
CA VAL A 678 -1.48 -27.07 19.15
C VAL A 678 -2.49 -25.98 19.51
N LEU A 679 -3.69 -26.36 19.93
CA LEU A 679 -4.77 -25.42 20.21
C LEU A 679 -4.58 -24.72 21.56
N LEU A 680 -4.10 -25.42 22.60
CA LEU A 680 -3.82 -24.79 23.89
C LEU A 680 -2.68 -23.77 23.77
N ARG A 681 -1.67 -24.03 22.94
CA ARG A 681 -0.61 -23.04 22.67
C ARG A 681 -1.14 -21.82 21.91
N ALA A 682 -1.99 -22.01 20.90
CA ALA A 682 -2.58 -20.89 20.16
C ALA A 682 -3.45 -20.01 21.08
N MET A 683 -4.14 -20.62 22.05
CA MET A 683 -5.02 -19.94 23.01
C MET A 683 -4.34 -19.64 24.36
N ALA A 684 -3.01 -19.61 24.43
CA ALA A 684 -2.31 -19.24 25.66
C ALA A 684 -2.67 -17.80 26.09
N THR A 685 -2.82 -17.57 27.41
CA THR A 685 -3.26 -16.26 27.90
C THR A 685 -2.20 -15.18 27.68
N ASP A 686 -0.92 -15.51 27.83
CA ASP A 686 0.21 -14.66 27.44
C ASP A 686 0.44 -14.75 25.92
N PRO A 687 0.29 -13.64 25.16
CA PRO A 687 0.57 -13.61 23.72
C PRO A 687 1.98 -14.11 23.36
N ALA A 688 2.97 -13.91 24.23
CA ALA A 688 4.35 -14.34 23.98
C ALA A 688 4.55 -15.87 24.03
N GLU A 689 3.60 -16.62 24.58
CA GLU A 689 3.64 -18.09 24.61
C GLU A 689 2.98 -18.73 23.36
N ARG A 690 2.30 -17.93 22.54
CA ARG A 690 1.60 -18.38 21.33
C ARG A 690 2.60 -18.72 20.21
N TYR A 691 2.09 -18.94 19.00
CA TYR A 691 2.94 -19.13 17.83
C TYR A 691 3.54 -17.81 17.37
N ASP A 692 4.78 -17.83 16.89
CA ASP A 692 5.49 -16.62 16.45
C ASP A 692 4.87 -15.95 15.20
N SER A 693 3.96 -16.64 14.51
CA SER A 693 3.21 -16.12 13.35
C SER A 693 1.98 -16.97 13.07
N MET A 694 1.01 -16.40 12.34
CA MET A 694 -0.16 -17.11 11.82
C MET A 694 0.24 -18.28 10.90
N TYR A 695 1.33 -18.14 10.14
CA TYR A 695 1.90 -19.22 9.33
C TYR A 695 2.30 -20.43 10.17
N ALA A 696 3.03 -20.18 11.26
CA ALA A 696 3.52 -21.24 12.13
C ALA A 696 2.36 -21.98 12.80
N PHE A 697 1.30 -21.26 13.18
CA PHE A 697 0.08 -21.86 13.70
C PHE A 697 -0.64 -22.72 12.64
N GLY A 698 -0.89 -22.19 11.44
CA GLY A 698 -1.53 -22.93 10.35
C GLY A 698 -0.76 -24.20 9.98
N LEU A 699 0.57 -24.13 9.93
CA LEU A 699 1.44 -25.29 9.69
C LEU A 699 1.34 -26.33 10.82
N ALA A 700 1.30 -25.90 12.08
CA ALA A 700 1.14 -26.79 13.22
C ALA A 700 -0.23 -27.50 13.21
N LEU A 701 -1.30 -26.76 12.87
CA LEU A 701 -2.65 -27.30 12.73
C LEU A 701 -2.72 -28.37 11.63
N ASN A 702 -2.16 -28.10 10.46
CA ASN A 702 -2.13 -29.06 9.35
C ASN A 702 -1.29 -30.31 9.66
N ASN A 703 -0.21 -30.18 10.43
CA ASN A 703 0.62 -31.31 10.85
C ASN A 703 0.01 -32.17 11.97
N ALA A 704 -1.12 -31.75 12.56
CA ALA A 704 -1.83 -32.51 13.57
C ALA A 704 -2.78 -33.58 12.98
N LEU A 705 -2.91 -33.63 11.64
CA LEU A 705 -3.50 -34.71 10.85
C LEU A 705 -2.61 -35.97 10.88
#